data_AF-A0AAY4AXU6-F1
#
_entry.id   AF-A0AAY4AXU6-F1
#
_cell.length_a   1.000
_cell.length_b   1.000
_cell.length_c   1.000
_cell.angle_alpha   90.00
_cell.angle_beta   90.00
_cell.angle_gamma   90.00
#
_symmetry.space_group_name_H-M   'P 1'
#
loop_
_entity.id
_entity.type
_entity.pdbx_description
1 polymer ?
#
loop_
_entity_poly.entity_id
_entity_poly.type
_entity_poly.pdbx_seq_one_letter_code
_entity_poly.pdbx_strand_id
1 'polypeptide(L)'
;MSSKGGGTALTRRNYHLASDMDKPKATGIVNEKLLSDYLHHVFPSNKLVPTPASHRKTLTFQDLPTHLECLLSEGEIPDDNQDQSADGRLGPSTVVLDHTSGFEGLLFVDDDLLGVIGHSNFSSIRATTCVFKGKWVYEVLISSQGLMQIGWCTLNCRFNQEEGVGDTPDSYAYDGNRVSWTCCLIDLDEGTITFCLNGQSLGTAFSNIKMGPGIAFFPAISLSFKESVAFNFGSRPLRYPPLITNKLLGYIKNVLCTAIDSQEEKLIEKSSSFWQLQGEPTVLVTLVHIFNHFAPLMCKVYLVEDVLMNFLLGILEGGGSVDEHPLIQQLLDLFWLLMEDYEVSECLKQLMMSLLRAYRFSPIIPDLGFQIHYLRLTTAILHHENYVTFDVLRSVVFFYIKTPLRVKEAGLEELIPTTWWPTQFDKEGKDERNTREESADERLRRRAYERCLVEELQIQILRLMLNSKDKGTGEASRYIFLNKFRKFLQENASNRANPTVLCPPEYMVCFLHRLITAVRSYWDEGKKKIPDYVNSEEAYVPPQLFYNGKVDYFDLQRLGGLLSHLKKTLKDDLAFKANIIIDPAELQATSMDDLDEDEESGAAQRPFGSATATGGALTRPSWLSSPTLGRANRFLSTAAVSLMTPRRPLTPPEKVKVRMLAVEQRTEQDIEGSPGNDGLLLGRPLEEPDQPITEKSLLEILDGIVLMYNLSVHQQLGKMVVVSDDVHEYAVALKDTEEKIARCPSRRKLNHLSRRLAWINATIYSKEKMFDIYWLLRVCIRTIEHADNTGSLFAFTPEFYLSVAMNSYSALKNYFSSANSMEDLPGDIFNQFGHYMKDSLMQALASYVCYPQSLRAVERISEDQRVAMMKNLLAPYEQRPWAQTNWILVRLWRGCGFGYRYTRLPHLLKTKPEDANLPSLQKPCPSHLLQRHMAELLRQDKEMGASFLNSVLNQLNWAFSEFIGMIQEVKNKILLRVLEMTVTLVSEIFLDWSRPSAELLLRRLAQLLNQVLNRVTAERNLFDRVVNLRLPGLESVDHYPILVAVTGILVCILMDSERRGAAAVLLSDPCFQLHSIQHLLGAGESDVAGADRKHFSLHAYKDYISAEEAQKVGQMLDFLTDESKQAAASTAPTSEEDLCPICYAHSISAIFKPCSHKSCKACINQHLMNNKDCFFCKATITGVEDYMKPVGT
;
A
#
# COMPACT_ATOMS: atom_id res chain seq x y z
N MET A 1 3.28 57.58 -9.80
CA MET A 1 2.59 58.65 -10.54
C MET A 1 2.32 58.17 -11.96
N SER A 2 1.05 58.21 -12.38
CA SER A 2 0.47 58.01 -13.73
C SER A 2 0.91 56.76 -14.53
N SER A 3 0.09 55.70 -14.68
CA SER A 3 -1.08 55.53 -15.59
C SER A 3 -0.67 55.61 -17.08
N LYS A 4 -1.04 54.76 -18.05
CA LYS A 4 -2.10 53.78 -18.36
C LYS A 4 -1.48 52.79 -19.39
N GLY A 5 -1.81 51.50 -19.48
CA GLY A 5 -3.06 50.96 -20.03
C GLY A 5 -2.83 50.44 -21.47
N GLY A 6 -3.28 49.21 -21.77
CA GLY A 6 -3.43 48.73 -23.15
C GLY A 6 -3.00 47.28 -23.35
N GLY A 7 -3.96 46.35 -23.26
CA GLY A 7 -3.79 45.00 -23.79
C GLY A 7 -3.68 45.04 -25.31
N THR A 8 -2.84 44.18 -25.87
CA THR A 8 -2.89 43.81 -27.29
C THR A 8 -2.65 42.30 -27.39
N ALA A 9 -3.63 41.62 -27.99
CA ALA A 9 -3.51 40.25 -28.46
C ALA A 9 -2.34 40.16 -29.45
N LEU A 10 -1.50 39.13 -29.32
CA LEU A 10 -0.46 38.83 -30.29
C LEU A 10 -1.12 38.31 -31.58
N THR A 11 -1.42 39.24 -32.48
CA THR A 11 -1.76 38.96 -33.87
C THR A 11 -0.53 38.45 -34.63
N ARG A 12 -0.68 37.28 -35.25
CA ARG A 12 -0.03 36.79 -36.48
C ARG A 12 1.12 37.68 -37.01
N ARG A 13 2.37 37.31 -36.73
CA ARG A 13 3.54 37.90 -37.39
C ARG A 13 3.66 37.37 -38.81
N ASN A 14 3.03 38.07 -39.76
CA ASN A 14 3.46 38.03 -41.16
C ASN A 14 4.68 38.95 -41.29
N TYR A 15 5.85 38.40 -41.60
CA TYR A 15 7.02 39.18 -41.96
C TYR A 15 6.86 39.71 -43.38
N HIS A 16 6.33 40.93 -43.53
CA HIS A 16 6.51 41.73 -44.74
C HIS A 16 7.81 42.52 -44.62
N LEU A 17 8.77 42.23 -45.50
CA LEU A 17 10.00 43.00 -45.68
C LEU A 17 9.64 44.39 -46.23
N ALA A 18 9.77 45.42 -45.40
CA ALA A 18 9.76 46.81 -45.85
C ALA A 18 11.17 47.21 -46.29
N SER A 19 11.30 47.67 -47.53
CA SER A 19 12.51 48.27 -48.09
C SER A 19 12.62 49.72 -47.62
N ASP A 20 13.60 50.03 -46.78
CA ASP A 20 14.13 51.38 -46.70
C ASP A 20 15.65 51.35 -46.63
N MET A 21 16.25 52.07 -47.57
CA MET A 21 17.68 52.20 -47.79
C MET A 21 18.25 53.20 -46.78
N ASP A 22 19.22 52.78 -45.95
CA ASP A 22 20.39 53.63 -45.65
C ASP A 22 21.49 52.89 -44.86
N LYS A 23 22.69 52.82 -45.48
CA LYS A 23 24.05 52.52 -44.99
C LYS A 23 24.35 51.17 -44.30
N PRO A 24 25.36 50.40 -44.79
CA PRO A 24 25.69 49.08 -44.26
C PRO A 24 26.53 49.20 -42.99
N LYS A 25 25.94 48.90 -41.83
CA LYS A 25 26.70 48.33 -40.72
C LYS A 25 26.78 46.82 -40.97
N ALA A 26 28.00 46.28 -40.96
CA ALA A 26 28.32 44.88 -41.24
C ALA A 26 27.24 43.93 -40.69
N THR A 27 26.42 43.42 -41.59
CA THR A 27 25.52 42.30 -41.33
C THR A 27 26.39 41.12 -40.96
N GLY A 28 26.16 40.45 -39.83
CA GLY A 28 26.90 39.27 -39.37
C GLY A 28 26.73 38.02 -40.26
N ILE A 29 26.54 38.22 -41.55
CA ILE A 29 26.51 37.23 -42.62
C ILE A 29 27.90 37.22 -43.22
N VAL A 30 28.54 36.05 -43.21
CA VAL A 30 29.87 35.87 -43.80
C VAL A 30 29.85 36.07 -45.32
N ASN A 31 31.02 36.38 -45.90
CA ASN A 31 31.19 36.55 -47.34
C ASN A 31 30.58 35.37 -48.12
N GLU A 32 29.95 35.63 -49.28
CA GLU A 32 29.24 34.65 -50.11
C GLU A 32 30.05 33.39 -50.42
N LYS A 33 31.37 33.53 -50.61
CA LYS A 33 32.27 32.38 -50.84
C LYS A 33 32.37 31.48 -49.61
N LEU A 34 32.60 32.07 -48.44
CA LEU A 34 32.71 31.36 -47.17
C LEU A 34 31.36 30.76 -46.74
N LEU A 35 30.25 31.47 -47.03
CA LEU A 35 28.88 30.96 -46.85
C LEU A 35 28.63 29.74 -47.73
N SER A 36 28.98 29.80 -49.01
CA SER A 36 28.82 28.68 -49.94
C SER A 36 29.68 27.48 -49.50
N ASP A 37 30.93 27.70 -49.08
CA ASP A 37 31.81 26.64 -48.58
C ASP A 37 31.24 26.01 -47.29
N TYR A 38 30.69 26.82 -46.38
CA TYR A 38 30.00 26.35 -45.18
C TYR A 38 28.78 25.49 -45.50
N LEU A 39 27.88 25.96 -46.38
CA LEU A 39 26.66 25.24 -46.73
C LEU A 39 26.96 23.93 -47.47
N HIS A 40 27.95 23.88 -48.35
CA HIS A 40 28.39 22.63 -49.01
C HIS A 40 29.06 21.65 -48.04
N HIS A 41 29.67 22.14 -46.96
CA HIS A 41 30.23 21.29 -45.91
C HIS A 41 29.13 20.72 -45.00
N VAL A 42 28.12 21.53 -44.65
CA VAL A 42 26.96 21.08 -43.86
C VAL A 42 26.09 20.10 -44.65
N PHE A 43 25.85 20.38 -45.95
CA PHE A 43 25.00 19.59 -46.86
C PHE A 43 25.83 18.94 -47.98
N PRO A 44 26.62 17.90 -47.69
CA PRO A 44 27.48 17.27 -48.70
C PRO A 44 26.65 16.52 -49.76
N SER A 45 27.01 16.69 -51.04
CA SER A 45 26.43 15.93 -52.15
C SER A 45 27.12 14.56 -52.30
N ASN A 46 26.35 13.48 -52.47
CA ASN A 46 26.83 12.09 -52.58
C ASN A 46 27.60 11.75 -53.88
N LYS A 47 27.89 12.73 -54.76
CA LYS A 47 28.68 12.47 -55.96
C LYS A 47 30.14 12.23 -55.59
N LEU A 48 30.52 10.96 -55.51
CA LEU A 48 31.88 10.40 -55.37
C LEU A 48 32.86 10.75 -56.52
N VAL A 49 32.65 11.85 -57.25
CA VAL A 49 33.57 12.35 -58.27
C VAL A 49 34.09 13.72 -57.84
N PRO A 50 35.40 13.88 -57.59
CA PRO A 50 35.98 15.18 -57.30
C PRO A 50 35.99 16.01 -58.59
N THR A 51 34.94 16.78 -58.85
CA THR A 51 35.04 17.89 -59.80
C THR A 51 35.95 18.96 -59.21
N PRO A 52 36.93 19.50 -59.98
CA PRO A 52 37.84 20.53 -59.50
C PRO A 52 37.07 21.77 -59.01
N ALA A 53 37.64 22.47 -58.03
CA ALA A 53 37.02 23.54 -57.25
C ALA A 53 36.44 24.73 -58.04
N SER A 54 36.58 24.77 -59.37
CA SER A 54 36.16 25.90 -60.23
C SER A 54 34.71 25.84 -60.74
N HIS A 55 33.95 24.76 -60.49
CA HIS A 55 32.57 24.62 -61.03
C HIS A 55 31.52 24.13 -60.02
N ARG A 56 31.69 24.39 -58.72
CA ARG A 56 30.56 24.24 -57.78
C ARG A 56 29.63 25.44 -57.96
N LYS A 57 28.34 25.22 -58.22
CA LYS A 57 27.34 26.29 -58.18
C LYS A 57 27.37 26.91 -56.78
N THR A 58 27.46 28.23 -56.70
CA THR A 58 27.41 28.97 -55.44
C THR A 58 26.10 28.64 -54.74
N LEU A 59 26.17 28.15 -53.50
CA LEU A 59 24.99 27.82 -52.71
C LEU A 59 24.71 28.97 -51.74
N THR A 60 23.51 29.53 -51.81
CA THR A 60 23.04 30.61 -50.94
C THR A 60 21.82 30.15 -50.14
N PHE A 61 21.41 30.90 -49.11
CA PHE A 61 20.18 30.61 -48.36
C PHE A 61 18.90 30.65 -49.22
N GLN A 62 18.92 31.36 -50.35
CA GLN A 62 17.76 31.41 -51.26
C GLN A 62 17.60 30.10 -52.04
N ASP A 63 18.72 29.48 -52.43
CA ASP A 63 18.74 28.24 -53.21
C ASP A 63 18.76 26.97 -52.33
N LEU A 64 19.00 27.14 -51.03
CA LEU A 64 19.15 26.06 -50.07
C LEU A 64 17.89 25.18 -49.91
N PRO A 65 16.65 25.70 -49.86
CA PRO A 65 15.44 24.86 -49.78
C PRO A 65 15.36 23.87 -50.95
N THR A 66 15.53 24.34 -52.18
CA THR A 66 15.52 23.50 -53.38
C THR A 66 16.64 22.47 -53.39
N HIS A 67 17.82 22.85 -52.89
CA HIS A 67 18.95 21.95 -52.75
C HIS A 67 18.67 20.84 -51.73
N LEU A 68 18.07 21.19 -50.59
CA LEU A 68 17.65 20.25 -49.56
C LEU A 68 16.59 19.27 -50.06
N GLU A 69 15.57 19.75 -50.76
CA GLU A 69 14.54 18.89 -51.38
C GLU A 69 15.16 17.85 -52.32
N CYS A 70 16.17 18.23 -53.11
CA CYS A 70 16.90 17.29 -53.97
C CYS A 70 17.70 16.25 -53.16
N LEU A 71 18.38 16.65 -52.09
CA LEU A 71 19.18 15.73 -51.25
C LEU A 71 18.32 14.75 -50.44
N LEU A 72 17.13 15.18 -50.03
CA LEU A 72 16.18 14.37 -49.27
C LEU A 72 15.41 13.39 -50.18
N SER A 73 15.12 13.76 -51.43
CA SER A 73 14.44 12.90 -52.43
C SER A 73 15.34 11.85 -53.11
N GLU A 74 16.68 12.03 -53.09
CA GLU A 74 17.63 11.01 -53.57
C GLU A 74 17.62 9.78 -52.63
N GLY A 75 16.73 8.83 -52.93
CA GLY A 75 16.51 7.57 -52.19
C GLY A 75 15.07 7.03 -52.25
N GLU A 76 14.10 7.80 -52.77
CA GLU A 76 12.71 7.38 -52.92
C GLU A 76 12.44 6.68 -54.27
N ILE A 77 11.66 5.59 -54.26
CA ILE A 77 10.93 5.13 -55.43
C ILE A 77 9.80 6.16 -55.64
N PRO A 78 9.58 6.68 -56.85
CA PRO A 78 8.69 7.81 -57.06
C PRO A 78 7.27 7.48 -56.59
N ASP A 79 6.82 8.19 -55.57
CA ASP A 79 5.44 8.16 -55.08
C ASP A 79 4.61 9.06 -56.01
N ASP A 80 4.09 8.45 -57.07
CA ASP A 80 3.25 9.15 -58.02
C ASP A 80 1.82 9.23 -57.46
N ASN A 81 1.52 10.41 -56.91
CA ASN A 81 0.21 11.01 -56.71
C ASN A 81 -0.59 10.80 -55.41
N GLN A 82 -0.96 11.96 -54.88
CA GLN A 82 -2.11 12.31 -54.06
C GLN A 82 -3.38 11.49 -54.36
N ASP A 83 -4.07 11.07 -53.28
CA ASP A 83 -5.51 10.79 -53.21
C ASP A 83 -6.13 9.87 -54.28
N GLN A 84 -5.63 8.64 -54.40
CA GLN A 84 -6.44 7.52 -54.90
C GLN A 84 -6.51 6.42 -53.84
N SER A 85 -7.71 5.90 -53.58
CA SER A 85 -7.93 4.72 -52.75
C SER A 85 -6.94 3.63 -53.16
N ALA A 86 -6.00 3.27 -52.29
CA ALA A 86 -4.95 2.29 -52.58
C ALA A 86 -5.55 1.02 -53.22
N ASP A 87 -5.36 0.88 -54.53
CA ASP A 87 -5.85 -0.25 -55.32
C ASP A 87 -5.25 -1.54 -54.73
N GLY A 88 -6.08 -2.55 -54.48
CA GLY A 88 -5.64 -3.84 -53.92
C GLY A 88 -5.88 -4.13 -52.44
N ARG A 89 -6.58 -3.27 -51.69
CA ARG A 89 -7.04 -3.57 -50.31
C ARG A 89 -8.54 -3.35 -50.10
N LEU A 90 -9.16 -4.09 -49.18
CA LEU A 90 -10.56 -3.93 -48.75
C LEU A 90 -10.63 -3.86 -47.22
N GLY A 91 -11.37 -2.87 -46.69
CA GLY A 91 -11.56 -2.66 -45.25
C GLY A 91 -11.27 -1.22 -44.82
N PRO A 92 -11.34 -0.91 -43.51
CA PRO A 92 -11.07 0.42 -42.96
C PRO A 92 -9.64 0.92 -43.25
N SER A 93 -9.48 2.25 -43.28
CA SER A 93 -8.16 2.88 -43.48
C SER A 93 -7.19 2.60 -42.35
N THR A 94 -7.70 2.60 -41.12
CA THR A 94 -7.00 2.20 -39.90
C THR A 94 -7.20 0.71 -39.70
N VAL A 95 -6.13 -0.07 -39.81
CA VAL A 95 -6.15 -1.52 -39.64
C VAL A 95 -5.95 -1.86 -38.16
N VAL A 96 -6.86 -2.68 -37.60
CA VAL A 96 -6.80 -3.18 -36.23
C VAL A 96 -7.19 -4.65 -36.19
N LEU A 97 -7.09 -5.30 -35.03
CA LEU A 97 -7.60 -6.65 -34.82
C LEU A 97 -9.14 -6.65 -34.71
N ASP A 98 -9.80 -7.54 -35.45
CA ASP A 98 -11.26 -7.68 -35.44
C ASP A 98 -11.73 -8.53 -34.25
N HIS A 99 -11.95 -7.87 -33.12
CA HIS A 99 -12.49 -8.44 -31.90
C HIS A 99 -14.02 -8.62 -31.92
N THR A 100 -14.70 -8.36 -33.04
CA THR A 100 -16.17 -8.47 -33.14
C THR A 100 -16.62 -9.72 -33.87
N SER A 101 -15.98 -10.05 -34.99
CA SER A 101 -16.40 -11.17 -35.86
C SER A 101 -15.23 -12.00 -36.41
N GLY A 102 -14.00 -11.58 -36.16
CA GLY A 102 -12.80 -12.13 -36.77
C GLY A 102 -11.95 -12.98 -35.83
N PHE A 103 -12.52 -13.54 -34.76
CA PHE A 103 -11.77 -14.30 -33.76
C PHE A 103 -12.50 -15.56 -33.28
N GLU A 104 -11.74 -16.47 -32.67
CA GLU A 104 -12.22 -17.66 -31.99
C GLU A 104 -11.36 -17.95 -30.74
N GLY A 105 -11.99 -18.40 -29.67
CA GLY A 105 -11.36 -18.58 -28.35
C GLY A 105 -11.38 -17.33 -27.47
N LEU A 106 -11.00 -17.49 -26.20
CA LEU A 106 -10.91 -16.38 -25.24
C LEU A 106 -9.59 -15.62 -25.43
N LEU A 107 -9.72 -14.35 -25.86
CA LEU A 107 -8.61 -13.42 -26.10
C LEU A 107 -8.78 -12.18 -25.24
N PHE A 108 -7.68 -11.65 -24.70
CA PHE A 108 -7.63 -10.29 -24.18
C PHE A 108 -6.95 -9.40 -25.22
N VAL A 109 -7.65 -8.36 -25.67
CA VAL A 109 -7.15 -7.40 -26.66
C VAL A 109 -6.95 -6.06 -25.96
N ASP A 110 -5.82 -5.41 -26.22
CA ASP A 110 -5.48 -4.10 -25.63
C ASP A 110 -6.45 -3.00 -26.15
N ASP A 111 -6.56 -1.88 -25.41
CA ASP A 111 -7.45 -0.76 -25.76
C ASP A 111 -7.17 -0.15 -27.14
N ASP A 112 -5.93 -0.27 -27.64
CA ASP A 112 -5.53 0.18 -28.98
C ASP A 112 -5.85 -0.81 -30.10
N LEU A 113 -6.37 -2.00 -29.75
CA LEU A 113 -6.71 -3.11 -30.64
C LEU A 113 -5.53 -3.63 -31.47
N LEU A 114 -4.31 -3.44 -30.99
CA LEU A 114 -3.07 -3.91 -31.62
C LEU A 114 -2.39 -5.00 -30.78
N GLY A 115 -2.51 -4.96 -29.46
CA GLY A 115 -2.05 -6.00 -28.55
C GLY A 115 -3.08 -7.12 -28.34
N VAL A 116 -2.62 -8.37 -28.27
CA VAL A 116 -3.49 -9.52 -28.00
C VAL A 116 -2.80 -10.59 -27.16
N ILE A 117 -3.55 -11.19 -26.23
CA ILE A 117 -3.14 -12.27 -25.33
C ILE A 117 -4.10 -13.46 -25.44
N GLY A 118 -3.58 -14.65 -25.70
CA GLY A 118 -4.31 -15.91 -25.70
C GLY A 118 -4.67 -16.36 -24.28
N HIS A 119 -5.94 -16.72 -24.05
CA HIS A 119 -6.40 -17.28 -22.77
C HIS A 119 -7.16 -18.61 -22.94
N SER A 120 -7.14 -19.19 -24.13
CA SER A 120 -7.54 -20.57 -24.42
C SER A 120 -6.35 -21.39 -24.94
N ASN A 121 -6.53 -22.70 -25.13
CA ASN A 121 -5.47 -23.59 -25.63
C ASN A 121 -4.92 -23.14 -26.99
N PHE A 122 -5.82 -22.76 -27.91
CA PHE A 122 -5.48 -22.14 -29.19
C PHE A 122 -6.53 -21.09 -29.54
N SER A 123 -6.12 -19.83 -29.58
CA SER A 123 -7.00 -18.68 -29.80
C SER A 123 -6.55 -17.94 -31.05
N SER A 124 -7.46 -17.70 -32.00
CA SER A 124 -7.11 -17.15 -33.32
C SER A 124 -7.85 -15.86 -33.59
N ILE A 125 -7.19 -14.89 -34.22
CA ILE A 125 -7.78 -13.61 -34.60
C ILE A 125 -7.19 -13.08 -35.91
N ARG A 126 -8.01 -12.40 -36.71
CA ARG A 126 -7.60 -11.70 -37.94
C ARG A 126 -7.81 -10.19 -37.84
N ALA A 127 -7.15 -9.45 -38.72
CA ALA A 127 -7.31 -8.00 -38.83
C ALA A 127 -8.61 -7.60 -39.56
N THR A 128 -8.99 -6.32 -39.45
CA THR A 128 -10.19 -5.74 -40.07
C THR A 128 -10.08 -5.52 -41.58
N THR A 129 -8.87 -5.59 -42.14
CA THR A 129 -8.57 -5.21 -43.53
C THR A 129 -7.84 -6.35 -44.24
N CYS A 130 -8.22 -6.64 -45.49
CA CYS A 130 -7.58 -7.64 -46.34
C CYS A 130 -6.97 -7.02 -47.59
N VAL A 131 -6.07 -7.79 -48.20
CA VAL A 131 -5.33 -7.42 -49.42
C VAL A 131 -5.55 -8.45 -50.51
N PHE A 132 -5.66 -8.01 -51.76
CA PHE A 132 -5.96 -8.86 -52.92
C PHE A 132 -5.12 -8.54 -54.17
N LYS A 133 -4.33 -7.46 -54.16
CA LYS A 133 -3.42 -7.07 -55.25
C LYS A 133 -2.28 -6.20 -54.69
N GLY A 134 -1.10 -6.21 -55.30
CA GLY A 134 0.06 -5.42 -54.86
C GLY A 134 0.89 -6.10 -53.76
N LYS A 135 1.83 -5.35 -53.20
CA LYS A 135 2.80 -5.83 -52.20
C LYS A 135 2.51 -5.20 -50.84
N TRP A 136 2.37 -6.04 -49.83
CA TRP A 136 1.97 -5.60 -48.49
C TRP A 136 2.84 -6.21 -47.41
N VAL A 137 3.01 -5.47 -46.33
CA VAL A 137 3.81 -5.89 -45.18
C VAL A 137 3.14 -5.45 -43.88
N TYR A 138 3.26 -6.29 -42.85
CA TYR A 138 3.01 -5.91 -41.47
C TYR A 138 4.06 -6.53 -40.54
N GLU A 139 4.16 -5.98 -39.34
CA GLU A 139 5.10 -6.41 -38.30
C GLU A 139 4.36 -6.99 -37.09
N VAL A 140 5.00 -7.92 -36.39
CA VAL A 140 4.52 -8.47 -35.12
C VAL A 140 5.65 -8.47 -34.10
N LEU A 141 5.43 -7.73 -33.01
CA LEU A 141 6.25 -7.74 -31.81
C LEU A 141 5.82 -8.93 -30.93
N ILE A 142 6.73 -9.88 -30.75
CA ILE A 142 6.51 -11.07 -29.92
C ILE A 142 6.90 -10.75 -28.47
N SER A 143 5.96 -10.85 -27.52
CA SER A 143 6.16 -10.47 -26.11
C SER A 143 6.41 -11.66 -25.16
N SER A 144 6.26 -12.88 -25.66
CA SER A 144 6.34 -14.14 -24.91
C SER A 144 6.95 -15.26 -25.78
N GLN A 145 7.18 -16.46 -25.23
CA GLN A 145 8.09 -17.48 -25.83
C GLN A 145 7.42 -18.85 -26.07
N GLY A 146 6.10 -18.91 -26.06
CA GLY A 146 5.35 -20.13 -26.37
C GLY A 146 4.98 -20.28 -27.85
N LEU A 147 4.05 -21.20 -28.11
CA LEU A 147 3.61 -21.57 -29.45
C LEU A 147 2.72 -20.47 -30.04
N MET A 148 3.09 -19.98 -31.23
CA MET A 148 2.36 -18.94 -31.98
C MET A 148 2.52 -19.19 -33.47
N GLN A 149 1.43 -19.07 -34.23
CA GLN A 149 1.44 -19.13 -35.69
C GLN A 149 1.04 -17.75 -36.24
N ILE A 150 1.92 -17.13 -37.03
CA ILE A 150 1.72 -15.77 -37.56
C ILE A 150 1.67 -15.83 -39.08
N GLY A 151 0.67 -15.22 -39.70
CA GLY A 151 0.64 -15.12 -41.16
C GLY A 151 -0.66 -14.60 -41.75
N TRP A 152 -1.01 -15.13 -42.91
CA TRP A 152 -2.11 -14.63 -43.74
C TRP A 152 -3.22 -15.69 -43.85
N CYS A 153 -4.48 -15.28 -43.76
CA CYS A 153 -5.61 -16.19 -43.98
C CYS A 153 -6.66 -15.55 -44.90
N THR A 154 -7.39 -16.36 -45.66
CA THR A 154 -8.56 -15.86 -46.39
C THR A 154 -9.81 -15.85 -45.50
N LEU A 155 -10.89 -15.26 -46.00
CA LEU A 155 -12.20 -15.28 -45.31
C LEU A 155 -12.73 -16.72 -45.08
N ASN A 156 -12.29 -17.68 -45.90
CA ASN A 156 -12.71 -19.09 -45.80
C ASN A 156 -11.98 -19.88 -44.71
N CYS A 157 -10.89 -19.33 -44.16
CA CYS A 157 -10.20 -19.92 -43.01
C CYS A 157 -11.12 -19.84 -41.79
N ARG A 158 -11.64 -20.98 -41.33
CA ARG A 158 -12.49 -21.08 -40.14
C ARG A 158 -11.61 -21.45 -38.95
N PHE A 159 -11.64 -20.61 -37.92
CA PHE A 159 -10.93 -20.88 -36.68
C PHE A 159 -11.76 -21.81 -35.78
N ASN A 160 -11.08 -22.70 -35.05
CA ASN A 160 -11.65 -23.46 -33.95
C ASN A 160 -10.58 -23.61 -32.83
N GLN A 161 -10.87 -24.34 -31.76
CA GLN A 161 -9.96 -24.47 -30.62
C GLN A 161 -8.74 -25.38 -30.89
N GLU A 162 -8.70 -26.05 -32.04
CA GLU A 162 -7.64 -26.98 -32.45
C GLU A 162 -6.92 -26.51 -33.73
N GLU A 163 -7.60 -25.80 -34.62
CA GLU A 163 -7.10 -25.34 -35.91
C GLU A 163 -7.16 -23.80 -36.02
N GLY A 164 -6.01 -23.21 -36.32
CA GLY A 164 -5.82 -21.78 -36.47
C GLY A 164 -5.22 -21.38 -37.83
N VAL A 165 -4.53 -20.24 -37.85
CA VAL A 165 -3.86 -19.74 -39.06
C VAL A 165 -2.64 -20.62 -39.37
N GLY A 166 -2.61 -21.18 -40.58
CA GLY A 166 -1.56 -22.10 -41.02
C GLY A 166 -1.96 -23.57 -40.95
N ASP A 167 -3.05 -23.90 -40.26
CA ASP A 167 -3.56 -25.28 -40.16
C ASP A 167 -4.57 -25.61 -41.27
N THR A 168 -5.07 -24.60 -41.99
CA THR A 168 -6.06 -24.78 -43.07
C THR A 168 -5.48 -24.48 -44.46
N PRO A 169 -6.00 -25.10 -45.55
CA PRO A 169 -5.58 -24.82 -46.92
C PRO A 169 -5.80 -23.38 -47.39
N ASP A 170 -6.62 -22.62 -46.66
CA ASP A 170 -6.98 -21.23 -46.94
C ASP A 170 -6.16 -20.25 -46.07
N SER A 171 -5.04 -20.70 -45.51
CA SER A 171 -4.14 -19.93 -44.65
C SER A 171 -2.67 -20.32 -44.82
N TYR A 172 -1.78 -19.38 -44.55
CA TYR A 172 -0.33 -19.54 -44.62
C TYR A 172 0.29 -18.89 -43.39
N ALA A 173 1.03 -19.65 -42.58
CA ALA A 173 1.65 -19.12 -41.37
C ALA A 173 3.07 -19.64 -41.18
N TYR A 174 3.81 -18.92 -40.35
CA TYR A 174 5.09 -19.33 -39.83
C TYR A 174 4.95 -19.68 -38.34
N ASP A 175 5.31 -20.91 -37.99
CA ASP A 175 5.43 -21.38 -36.60
C ASP A 175 6.87 -21.14 -36.13
N GLY A 176 7.08 -19.95 -35.54
CA GLY A 176 8.37 -19.48 -35.11
C GLY A 176 8.67 -19.86 -33.67
N ASN A 177 8.94 -21.13 -33.39
CA ASN A 177 9.30 -21.58 -32.04
C ASN A 177 10.53 -20.79 -31.51
N ARG A 178 10.27 -19.78 -30.64
CA ARG A 178 11.24 -19.00 -29.85
C ARG A 178 12.13 -17.97 -30.58
N VAL A 179 11.64 -17.31 -31.62
CA VAL A 179 12.35 -16.18 -32.26
C VAL A 179 11.70 -14.84 -31.96
N SER A 180 12.53 -13.83 -31.68
CA SER A 180 12.08 -12.47 -31.36
C SER A 180 11.84 -11.65 -32.63
N TRP A 181 10.62 -11.11 -32.80
CA TRP A 181 10.17 -10.17 -33.86
C TRP A 181 10.08 -10.72 -35.28
N THR A 182 8.91 -10.64 -35.91
CA THR A 182 8.73 -11.09 -37.31
C THR A 182 8.02 -10.05 -38.18
N CYS A 183 8.50 -9.85 -39.42
CA CYS A 183 7.76 -9.13 -40.46
C CYS A 183 7.17 -10.15 -41.45
N CYS A 184 5.93 -9.91 -41.88
CA CYS A 184 5.22 -10.79 -42.81
C CYS A 184 4.94 -10.02 -44.10
N LEU A 185 5.54 -10.45 -45.20
CA LEU A 185 5.39 -9.84 -46.52
C LEU A 185 4.57 -10.75 -47.42
N ILE A 186 3.63 -10.16 -48.16
CA ILE A 186 2.88 -10.84 -49.21
C ILE A 186 3.01 -10.03 -50.50
N ASP A 187 3.44 -10.70 -51.55
CA ASP A 187 3.51 -10.18 -52.91
C ASP A 187 2.42 -10.87 -53.73
N LEU A 188 1.30 -10.19 -53.94
CA LEU A 188 0.15 -10.72 -54.67
C LEU A 188 0.31 -10.56 -56.19
N ASP A 189 1.36 -9.87 -56.64
CA ASP A 189 1.67 -9.75 -58.06
C ASP A 189 2.47 -10.97 -58.53
N GLU A 190 3.42 -11.44 -57.69
CA GLU A 190 4.23 -12.65 -57.92
C GLU A 190 3.69 -13.90 -57.21
N GLY A 191 2.67 -13.75 -56.36
CA GLY A 191 2.06 -14.85 -55.62
C GLY A 191 2.98 -15.49 -54.58
N THR A 192 3.74 -14.68 -53.83
CA THR A 192 4.70 -15.15 -52.84
C THR A 192 4.45 -14.59 -51.44
N ILE A 193 4.83 -15.35 -50.41
CA ILE A 193 4.87 -14.89 -49.01
C ILE A 193 6.29 -15.08 -48.50
N THR A 194 6.82 -14.03 -47.87
CA THR A 194 8.18 -13.99 -47.31
C THR A 194 8.11 -13.52 -45.86
N PHE A 195 8.88 -14.16 -44.99
CA PHE A 195 9.02 -13.73 -43.59
C PHE A 195 10.39 -13.10 -43.36
N CYS A 196 10.46 -12.10 -42.50
CA CYS A 196 11.71 -11.49 -42.06
C CYS A 196 11.85 -11.59 -40.54
N LEU A 197 13.08 -11.74 -40.06
CA LEU A 197 13.44 -11.67 -38.65
C LEU A 197 14.31 -10.43 -38.45
N ASN A 198 13.84 -9.46 -37.65
CA ASN A 198 14.55 -8.18 -37.44
C ASN A 198 15.00 -7.51 -38.75
N GLY A 199 14.09 -7.41 -39.72
CA GLY A 199 14.34 -6.77 -41.03
C GLY A 199 15.17 -7.61 -42.02
N GLN A 200 15.78 -8.71 -41.59
CA GLN A 200 16.48 -9.63 -42.49
C GLN A 200 15.51 -10.66 -43.07
N SER A 201 15.46 -10.77 -44.40
CA SER A 201 14.63 -11.78 -45.08
C SER A 201 15.11 -13.19 -44.74
N LEU A 202 14.17 -14.07 -44.38
CA LEU A 202 14.38 -15.50 -44.19
C LEU A 202 14.22 -16.30 -45.50
N GLY A 203 14.02 -15.60 -46.62
CA GLY A 203 13.67 -16.18 -47.91
C GLY A 203 12.17 -16.37 -48.11
N THR A 204 11.78 -16.66 -49.34
CA THR A 204 10.38 -16.94 -49.71
C THR A 204 9.90 -18.22 -49.05
N ALA A 205 8.90 -18.11 -48.18
CA ALA A 205 8.34 -19.24 -47.45
C ALA A 205 7.27 -19.97 -48.28
N PHE A 206 6.45 -19.22 -49.03
CA PHE A 206 5.43 -19.79 -49.90
C PHE A 206 5.48 -19.12 -51.26
N SER A 207 5.28 -19.93 -52.32
CA SER A 207 5.16 -19.48 -53.70
C SER A 207 3.91 -20.11 -54.32
N ASN A 208 3.38 -19.49 -55.39
CA ASN A 208 2.13 -19.91 -56.03
C ASN A 208 0.94 -19.92 -55.06
N ILE A 209 0.82 -18.91 -54.20
CA ILE A 209 -0.33 -18.78 -53.29
C ILE A 209 -1.64 -18.65 -54.07
N LYS A 210 -2.74 -19.12 -53.49
CA LYS A 210 -4.07 -19.12 -54.13
C LYS A 210 -4.50 -17.68 -54.45
N MET A 211 -4.71 -17.35 -55.72
CA MET A 211 -5.11 -16.02 -56.19
C MET A 211 -6.25 -16.13 -57.23
N GLY A 212 -7.12 -15.13 -57.29
CA GLY A 212 -8.25 -15.10 -58.23
C GLY A 212 -9.46 -14.35 -57.68
N PRO A 213 -10.53 -14.20 -58.49
CA PRO A 213 -11.74 -13.50 -58.07
C PRO A 213 -12.33 -14.11 -56.78
N GLY A 214 -12.58 -13.26 -55.78
CA GLY A 214 -13.14 -13.67 -54.48
C GLY A 214 -12.11 -14.14 -53.44
N ILE A 215 -10.81 -14.04 -53.73
CA ILE A 215 -9.74 -14.37 -52.77
C ILE A 215 -9.05 -13.09 -52.31
N ALA A 216 -9.03 -12.89 -50.99
CA ALA A 216 -8.30 -11.81 -50.32
C ALA A 216 -7.72 -12.33 -49.00
N PHE A 217 -6.56 -11.81 -48.61
CA PHE A 217 -5.81 -12.25 -47.43
C PHE A 217 -5.85 -11.22 -46.33
N PHE A 218 -6.19 -11.67 -45.12
CA PHE A 218 -6.13 -10.91 -43.88
C PHE A 218 -4.86 -11.29 -43.13
N PRO A 219 -4.16 -10.32 -42.52
CA PRO A 219 -3.22 -10.61 -41.44
C PRO A 219 -3.94 -11.35 -40.31
N ALA A 220 -3.34 -12.42 -39.79
CA ALA A 220 -3.91 -13.26 -38.75
C ALA A 220 -2.84 -13.89 -37.85
N ILE A 221 -3.26 -14.28 -36.65
CA ILE A 221 -2.43 -15.01 -35.67
C ILE A 221 -3.25 -16.07 -34.94
N SER A 222 -2.56 -17.13 -34.52
CA SER A 222 -3.04 -18.09 -33.53
C SER A 222 -2.07 -18.21 -32.35
N LEU A 223 -2.61 -18.13 -31.14
CA LEU A 223 -1.87 -18.03 -29.88
C LEU A 223 -2.24 -19.16 -28.93
N SER A 224 -1.23 -19.74 -28.29
CA SER A 224 -1.42 -20.67 -27.17
C SER A 224 -1.68 -19.94 -25.84
N PHE A 225 -2.04 -20.70 -24.80
CA PHE A 225 -2.45 -20.14 -23.50
C PHE A 225 -1.36 -19.24 -22.87
N LYS A 226 -1.74 -18.00 -22.52
CA LYS A 226 -0.91 -16.90 -21.96
C LYS A 226 0.13 -16.30 -22.90
N GLU A 227 0.11 -16.67 -24.17
CA GLU A 227 0.99 -16.08 -25.17
C GLU A 227 0.44 -14.73 -25.64
N SER A 228 1.34 -13.79 -25.88
CA SER A 228 1.05 -12.39 -26.17
C SER A 228 1.94 -11.80 -27.25
N VAL A 229 1.32 -11.00 -28.11
CA VAL A 229 1.95 -10.25 -29.20
C VAL A 229 1.35 -8.86 -29.34
N ALA A 230 2.02 -7.99 -30.09
CA ALA A 230 1.46 -6.73 -30.57
C ALA A 230 1.69 -6.59 -32.07
N PHE A 231 0.62 -6.30 -32.81
CA PHE A 231 0.68 -6.04 -34.25
C PHE A 231 1.08 -4.61 -34.54
N ASN A 232 1.76 -4.45 -35.67
CA ASN A 232 2.03 -3.18 -36.27
C ASN A 232 1.66 -3.20 -37.77
N PHE A 233 0.48 -2.68 -38.08
CA PHE A 233 -0.03 -2.55 -39.46
C PHE A 233 0.40 -1.22 -40.13
N GLY A 234 1.37 -0.50 -39.55
CA GLY A 234 1.77 0.83 -39.99
C GLY A 234 1.21 1.98 -39.15
N SER A 235 0.49 1.69 -38.05
CA SER A 235 0.08 2.68 -37.03
C SER A 235 1.27 3.21 -36.23
N ARG A 236 2.31 2.39 -36.13
CA ARG A 236 3.69 2.79 -35.86
C ARG A 236 4.44 2.42 -37.15
N PRO A 237 5.37 3.21 -37.66
CA PRO A 237 6.12 2.73 -38.81
C PRO A 237 6.96 1.53 -38.43
N LEU A 238 7.18 0.76 -39.47
CA LEU A 238 8.00 -0.43 -39.47
C LEU A 238 9.39 -0.07 -38.93
N ARG A 239 10.04 -0.98 -38.22
CA ARG A 239 11.34 -0.72 -37.57
C ARG A 239 12.49 -0.54 -38.59
N TYR A 240 12.22 -0.70 -39.88
CA TYR A 240 13.19 -0.60 -40.97
C TYR A 240 12.72 0.21 -42.23
N PRO A 241 12.35 1.51 -42.15
CA PRO A 241 12.06 2.36 -43.32
C PRO A 241 13.25 3.27 -43.70
N PRO A 242 13.32 3.81 -44.94
CA PRO A 242 14.47 4.59 -45.41
C PRO A 242 14.62 6.01 -44.78
N LEU A 243 15.61 6.15 -43.90
CA LEU A 243 16.74 7.11 -43.83
C LEU A 243 16.60 8.65 -43.94
N ILE A 244 15.45 9.29 -44.19
CA ILE A 244 15.38 10.78 -44.30
C ILE A 244 15.76 11.49 -42.99
N THR A 245 15.23 11.02 -41.86
CA THR A 245 15.49 11.62 -40.54
C THR A 245 16.95 11.48 -40.11
N ASN A 246 17.62 10.38 -40.49
CA ASN A 246 19.04 10.17 -40.22
C ASN A 246 19.93 11.14 -41.02
N LYS A 247 19.54 11.48 -42.26
CA LYS A 247 20.23 12.52 -43.05
C LYS A 247 20.12 13.90 -42.36
N LEU A 248 18.93 14.27 -41.89
CA LEU A 248 18.70 15.55 -41.19
C LEU A 248 19.49 15.65 -39.87
N LEU A 249 19.53 14.59 -39.06
CA LEU A 249 20.39 14.54 -37.87
C LEU A 249 21.88 14.60 -38.22
N GLY A 250 22.28 13.99 -39.34
CA GLY A 250 23.63 14.12 -39.88
C GLY A 250 23.99 15.58 -40.20
N TYR A 251 23.07 16.33 -40.81
CA TYR A 251 23.27 17.76 -41.06
C TYR A 251 23.33 18.58 -39.78
N ILE A 252 22.50 18.28 -38.78
CA ILE A 252 22.60 18.90 -37.45
C ILE A 252 23.99 18.63 -36.85
N LYS A 253 24.47 17.39 -36.90
CA LYS A 253 25.81 17.03 -36.41
C LYS A 253 26.92 17.79 -37.14
N ASN A 254 26.81 17.98 -38.45
CA ASN A 254 27.76 18.79 -39.22
C ASN A 254 27.75 20.25 -38.74
N VAL A 255 26.57 20.86 -38.56
CA VAL A 255 26.47 22.23 -38.01
C VAL A 255 27.13 22.34 -36.63
N LEU A 256 26.96 21.33 -35.76
CA LEU A 256 27.56 21.32 -34.42
C LEU A 256 29.09 21.15 -34.44
N CYS A 257 29.64 20.51 -35.47
CA CYS A 257 31.08 20.25 -35.61
C CYS A 257 31.81 21.33 -36.41
N THR A 258 31.10 22.25 -37.08
CA THR A 258 31.71 23.27 -37.95
C THR A 258 31.57 24.66 -37.37
N ALA A 259 32.70 25.33 -37.10
CA ALA A 259 32.75 26.73 -36.70
C ALA A 259 33.28 27.60 -37.85
N ILE A 260 32.76 28.82 -37.97
CA ILE A 260 33.20 29.79 -38.99
C ILE A 260 34.18 30.78 -38.34
N ASP A 261 35.44 30.77 -38.77
CA ASP A 261 36.41 31.78 -38.31
C ASP A 261 36.36 33.01 -39.24
N SER A 262 35.73 34.07 -38.74
CA SER A 262 35.63 35.34 -39.46
C SER A 262 36.96 36.08 -39.64
N GLN A 263 38.00 35.74 -38.85
CA GLN A 263 39.30 36.40 -38.91
C GLN A 263 40.24 35.73 -39.93
N GLU A 264 40.18 34.40 -40.03
CA GLU A 264 41.02 33.60 -40.93
C GLU A 264 40.30 33.18 -42.24
N GLU A 265 39.03 33.56 -42.41
CA GLU A 265 38.15 33.19 -43.55
C GLU A 265 38.16 31.67 -43.84
N LYS A 266 38.14 30.85 -42.80
CA LYS A 266 38.21 29.37 -42.90
C LYS A 266 37.18 28.69 -42.02
N LEU A 267 36.82 27.48 -42.44
CA LEU A 267 36.02 26.56 -41.64
C LEU A 267 36.94 25.81 -40.68
N ILE A 268 36.55 25.75 -39.41
CA ILE A 268 37.27 25.01 -38.36
C ILE A 268 36.37 23.87 -37.89
N GLU A 269 36.86 22.63 -37.99
CA GLU A 269 36.23 21.50 -37.32
C GLU A 269 36.54 21.55 -35.81
N LYS A 270 35.48 21.52 -35.00
CA LYS A 270 35.54 21.46 -33.54
C LYS A 270 34.79 20.23 -33.06
N SER A 271 35.17 19.74 -31.87
CA SER A 271 34.35 18.72 -31.21
C SER A 271 32.99 19.30 -30.84
N SER A 272 31.92 18.60 -31.21
CA SER A 272 30.52 18.95 -30.86
C SER A 272 30.31 19.16 -29.35
N SER A 273 31.16 18.57 -28.50
CA SER A 273 31.12 18.75 -27.04
C SER A 273 31.40 20.17 -26.55
N PHE A 274 32.06 21.01 -27.37
CA PHE A 274 32.35 22.42 -27.05
C PHE A 274 31.43 23.40 -27.79
N TRP A 275 30.43 22.89 -28.51
CA TRP A 275 29.48 23.75 -29.19
C TRP A 275 28.72 24.62 -28.19
N GLN A 276 28.40 25.83 -28.59
CA GLN A 276 27.56 26.77 -27.84
C GLN A 276 26.74 27.55 -28.84
N LEU A 277 25.49 27.87 -28.48
CA LEU A 277 24.63 28.76 -29.25
C LEU A 277 25.16 30.20 -29.15
N GLN A 278 26.24 30.49 -29.86
CA GLN A 278 26.65 31.86 -30.15
C GLN A 278 25.70 32.33 -31.23
N GLY A 279 24.97 33.43 -31.02
CA GLY A 279 23.92 33.93 -31.92
C GLY A 279 24.41 34.40 -33.30
N GLU A 280 25.27 33.62 -33.96
CA GLU A 280 25.74 33.80 -35.32
C GLU A 280 24.57 33.63 -36.29
N PRO A 281 24.18 34.69 -37.01
CA PRO A 281 23.04 34.66 -37.92
C PRO A 281 23.13 33.54 -38.97
N THR A 282 24.33 33.27 -39.47
CA THR A 282 24.59 32.24 -40.49
C THR A 282 24.24 30.82 -39.98
N VAL A 283 24.64 30.49 -38.76
CA VAL A 283 24.37 29.18 -38.14
C VAL A 283 22.88 29.03 -37.84
N LEU A 284 22.25 30.06 -37.27
CA LEU A 284 20.82 30.06 -36.95
C LEU A 284 19.94 29.90 -38.19
N VAL A 285 20.21 30.66 -39.26
CA VAL A 285 19.45 30.56 -40.51
C VAL A 285 19.64 29.18 -41.16
N THR A 286 20.85 28.62 -41.10
CA THR A 286 21.10 27.24 -41.57
C THR A 286 20.28 26.22 -40.79
N LEU A 287 20.23 26.35 -39.46
CA LEU A 287 19.42 25.48 -38.60
C LEU A 287 17.92 25.63 -38.88
N VAL A 288 17.40 26.84 -39.13
CA VAL A 288 15.98 27.06 -39.50
C VAL A 288 15.61 26.20 -40.72
N HIS A 289 16.44 26.17 -41.75
CA HIS A 289 16.17 25.35 -42.94
C HIS A 289 16.14 23.85 -42.64
N ILE A 290 16.98 23.37 -41.71
CA ILE A 290 16.94 21.98 -41.25
C ILE A 290 15.67 21.71 -40.42
N PHE A 291 15.34 22.62 -39.49
CA PHE A 291 14.21 22.50 -38.57
C PHE A 291 12.85 22.58 -39.27
N ASN A 292 12.73 23.29 -40.38
CA ASN A 292 11.52 23.27 -41.20
C ASN A 292 11.13 21.86 -41.69
N HIS A 293 12.12 20.99 -41.94
CA HIS A 293 11.87 19.59 -42.30
C HIS A 293 11.91 18.65 -41.08
N PHE A 294 12.69 18.99 -40.04
CA PHE A 294 12.88 18.15 -38.86
C PHE A 294 11.74 18.28 -37.84
N ALA A 295 11.18 19.46 -37.60
CA ALA A 295 10.16 19.70 -36.57
C ALA A 295 8.87 18.90 -36.78
N PRO A 296 8.29 18.84 -38.00
CA PRO A 296 7.08 18.03 -38.25
C PRO A 296 7.34 16.52 -38.07
N LEU A 297 8.58 16.07 -38.28
CA LEU A 297 8.99 14.69 -38.09
C LEU A 297 9.10 14.33 -36.59
N MET A 298 9.46 15.28 -35.73
CA MET A 298 9.57 15.08 -34.28
C MET A 298 8.20 14.96 -33.57
N CYS A 299 7.09 15.18 -34.28
CA CYS A 299 5.76 14.82 -33.81
C CYS A 299 5.42 13.33 -34.00
N LYS A 300 6.27 12.56 -34.71
CA LYS A 300 6.03 11.15 -34.98
C LYS A 300 6.74 10.24 -33.97
N VAL A 301 5.97 9.47 -33.19
CA VAL A 301 6.44 8.65 -32.05
C VAL A 301 7.70 7.82 -32.33
N TYR A 302 7.75 7.15 -33.48
CA TYR A 302 8.85 6.26 -33.86
C TYR A 302 10.15 6.97 -34.21
N LEU A 303 10.10 8.18 -34.78
CA LEU A 303 11.31 8.94 -35.10
C LEU A 303 11.90 9.46 -33.80
N VAL A 304 11.04 9.82 -32.87
CA VAL A 304 11.47 10.16 -31.52
C VAL A 304 12.11 8.95 -30.82
N GLU A 305 11.48 7.77 -30.89
CA GLU A 305 11.96 6.53 -30.24
C GLU A 305 13.22 5.93 -30.88
N ASP A 306 13.29 5.80 -32.20
CA ASP A 306 14.37 5.05 -32.87
C ASP A 306 15.50 5.94 -33.40
N VAL A 307 15.23 7.24 -33.59
CA VAL A 307 16.20 8.16 -34.21
C VAL A 307 16.67 9.23 -33.22
N LEU A 308 15.77 10.04 -32.66
CA LEU A 308 16.13 11.10 -31.71
C LEU A 308 16.68 10.54 -30.39
N MET A 309 16.02 9.54 -29.81
CA MET A 309 16.46 8.93 -28.55
C MET A 309 17.86 8.32 -28.69
N ASN A 310 18.10 7.55 -29.76
CA ASN A 310 19.41 6.95 -30.01
C ASN A 310 20.50 8.01 -30.27
N PHE A 311 20.17 9.11 -30.96
CA PHE A 311 21.08 10.23 -31.14
C PHE A 311 21.47 10.88 -29.80
N LEU A 312 20.49 11.16 -28.93
CA LEU A 312 20.74 11.74 -27.61
C LEU A 312 21.48 10.76 -26.68
N LEU A 313 21.18 9.47 -26.75
CA LEU A 313 21.92 8.44 -26.01
C LEU A 313 23.37 8.33 -26.51
N GLY A 314 23.62 8.50 -27.81
CA GLY A 314 24.96 8.54 -28.40
C GLY A 314 25.82 9.70 -27.87
N ILE A 315 25.22 10.83 -27.51
CA ILE A 315 25.93 11.96 -26.88
C ILE A 315 26.45 11.59 -25.48
N LEU A 316 25.76 10.67 -24.80
CA LEU A 316 26.06 10.24 -23.43
C LEU A 316 27.03 9.05 -23.35
N GLU A 317 27.38 8.42 -24.48
CA GLU A 317 28.26 7.22 -24.53
C GLU A 317 29.69 7.47 -23.99
N GLY A 318 30.13 8.74 -23.93
CA GLY A 318 31.43 9.12 -23.37
C GLY A 318 31.55 8.96 -21.84
N GLY A 319 30.44 8.71 -21.14
CA GLY A 319 30.38 8.69 -19.68
C GLY A 319 30.53 10.09 -19.04
N GLY A 320 29.95 10.26 -17.85
CA GLY A 320 30.00 11.53 -17.11
C GLY A 320 28.78 11.77 -16.21
N SER A 321 28.83 12.82 -15.39
CA SER A 321 27.64 13.39 -14.74
C SER A 321 26.75 14.06 -15.79
N VAL A 322 25.45 14.17 -15.52
CA VAL A 322 24.50 14.91 -16.37
C VAL A 322 24.95 16.37 -16.59
N ASP A 323 25.59 16.96 -15.59
CA ASP A 323 26.17 18.32 -15.63
C ASP A 323 27.35 18.45 -16.61
N GLU A 324 27.94 17.34 -17.07
CA GLU A 324 29.09 17.30 -17.96
C GLU A 324 28.70 17.29 -19.46
N HIS A 325 27.40 17.27 -19.77
CA HIS A 325 26.88 17.24 -21.15
C HIS A 325 26.05 18.49 -21.52
N PRO A 326 26.66 19.68 -21.66
CA PRO A 326 25.94 20.92 -22.00
C PRO A 326 25.24 20.87 -23.36
N LEU A 327 25.69 19.99 -24.27
CA LEU A 327 25.14 19.84 -25.61
C LEU A 327 23.65 19.43 -25.60
N ILE A 328 23.23 18.59 -24.65
CA ILE A 328 21.82 18.20 -24.54
C ILE A 328 20.95 19.41 -24.18
N GLN A 329 21.40 20.23 -23.23
CA GLN A 329 20.69 21.46 -22.84
C GLN A 329 20.58 22.43 -24.02
N GLN A 330 21.66 22.61 -24.77
CA GLN A 330 21.69 23.50 -25.93
C GLN A 330 20.82 22.99 -27.10
N LEU A 331 20.72 21.67 -27.30
CA LEU A 331 19.80 21.09 -28.28
C LEU A 331 18.34 21.32 -27.88
N LEU A 332 18.02 21.23 -26.59
CA LEU A 332 16.70 21.56 -26.07
C LEU A 332 16.40 23.06 -26.24
N ASP A 333 17.36 23.94 -26.00
CA ASP A 333 17.23 25.38 -26.29
C ASP A 333 16.92 25.64 -27.77
N LEU A 334 17.57 24.90 -28.69
CA LEU A 334 17.28 24.98 -30.11
C LEU A 334 15.87 24.50 -30.46
N PHE A 335 15.38 23.44 -29.81
CA PHE A 335 14.00 22.96 -30.03
C PHE A 335 13.00 24.05 -29.64
N TRP A 336 13.20 24.69 -28.48
CA TRP A 336 12.36 25.81 -28.04
C TRP A 336 12.49 27.06 -28.91
N LEU A 337 13.65 27.28 -29.53
CA LEU A 337 13.88 28.45 -30.38
C LEU A 337 13.29 28.28 -31.79
N LEU A 338 13.31 27.06 -32.35
CA LEU A 338 13.07 26.80 -33.77
C LEU A 338 11.81 25.99 -34.08
N MET A 339 11.19 25.34 -33.09
CA MET A 339 9.96 24.56 -33.25
C MET A 339 8.75 25.29 -32.63
N GLU A 340 7.53 24.92 -33.02
CA GLU A 340 6.31 25.44 -32.39
C GLU A 340 6.05 24.76 -31.02
N ASP A 341 5.36 25.45 -30.10
CA ASP A 341 5.10 24.97 -28.72
C ASP A 341 4.45 23.57 -28.69
N TYR A 342 3.54 23.28 -29.64
CA TYR A 342 2.87 21.98 -29.71
C TYR A 342 3.81 20.87 -30.19
N GLU A 343 4.77 21.19 -31.07
CA GLU A 343 5.74 20.24 -31.63
C GLU A 343 6.76 19.83 -30.57
N VAL A 344 7.28 20.81 -29.81
CA VAL A 344 8.20 20.55 -28.70
C VAL A 344 7.52 19.73 -27.61
N SER A 345 6.28 20.09 -27.26
CA SER A 345 5.48 19.39 -26.27
C SER A 345 5.25 17.92 -26.65
N GLU A 346 4.81 17.64 -27.89
CA GLU A 346 4.58 16.27 -28.34
C GLU A 346 5.89 15.48 -28.50
N CYS A 347 6.97 16.09 -29.01
CA CYS A 347 8.29 15.46 -29.12
C CYS A 347 8.81 15.00 -27.74
N LEU A 348 8.83 15.90 -26.75
CA LEU A 348 9.31 15.58 -25.39
C LEU A 348 8.44 14.53 -24.70
N LYS A 349 7.12 14.55 -24.95
CA LYS A 349 6.18 13.53 -24.46
C LYS A 349 6.56 12.15 -24.94
N GLN A 350 6.73 12.03 -26.24
CA GLN A 350 7.04 10.76 -26.89
C GLN A 350 8.45 10.28 -26.51
N LEU A 351 9.40 11.20 -26.37
CA LEU A 351 10.76 10.89 -25.93
C LEU A 351 10.75 10.29 -24.52
N MET A 352 10.02 10.90 -23.58
CA MET A 352 9.96 10.36 -22.23
C MET A 352 9.20 9.03 -22.14
N MET A 353 8.06 8.90 -22.83
CA MET A 353 7.33 7.64 -22.90
C MET A 353 8.21 6.52 -23.46
N SER A 354 9.04 6.84 -24.45
CA SER A 354 9.99 5.89 -25.06
C SER A 354 11.13 5.55 -24.10
N LEU A 355 11.71 6.52 -23.41
CA LEU A 355 12.74 6.28 -22.38
C LEU A 355 12.23 5.41 -21.23
N LEU A 356 11.00 5.63 -20.76
CA LEU A 356 10.42 4.81 -19.69
C LEU A 356 10.07 3.40 -20.16
N ARG A 357 9.59 3.25 -21.40
CA ARG A 357 9.40 1.92 -22.02
C ARG A 357 10.74 1.20 -22.15
N ALA A 358 11.76 1.86 -22.72
CA ALA A 358 13.10 1.31 -22.88
C ALA A 358 13.70 0.92 -21.53
N TYR A 359 13.63 1.79 -20.52
CA TYR A 359 14.06 1.50 -19.15
C TYR A 359 13.34 0.28 -18.55
N ARG A 360 12.02 0.17 -18.74
CA ARG A 360 11.20 -0.92 -18.17
C ARG A 360 11.42 -2.27 -18.84
N PHE A 361 11.65 -2.28 -20.14
CA PHE A 361 11.69 -3.51 -20.95
C PHE A 361 13.09 -3.91 -21.40
N SER A 362 14.12 -3.14 -21.07
CA SER A 362 15.51 -3.49 -21.39
C SER A 362 15.98 -4.73 -20.62
N PRO A 363 16.84 -5.55 -21.25
CA PRO A 363 17.50 -6.66 -20.57
C PRO A 363 18.22 -6.19 -19.30
N ILE A 364 18.15 -7.02 -18.26
CA ILE A 364 18.84 -6.75 -16.99
C ILE A 364 20.17 -7.48 -17.07
N ILE A 365 21.23 -6.69 -17.29
CA ILE A 365 22.62 -7.16 -17.28
C ILE A 365 23.29 -6.80 -15.93
N PRO A 366 24.37 -7.50 -15.51
CA PRO A 366 24.94 -7.34 -14.17
C PRO A 366 25.38 -5.92 -13.78
N ASP A 367 25.75 -5.09 -14.75
CA ASP A 367 26.15 -3.69 -14.55
C ASP A 367 24.98 -2.69 -14.66
N LEU A 368 23.77 -3.16 -14.99
CA LEU A 368 22.58 -2.34 -15.27
C LEU A 368 22.84 -1.21 -16.27
N GLY A 369 23.79 -1.40 -17.19
CA GLY A 369 24.30 -0.34 -18.08
C GLY A 369 23.19 0.34 -18.88
N PHE A 370 22.25 -0.44 -19.43
CA PHE A 370 21.10 0.09 -20.16
C PHE A 370 20.21 0.97 -19.29
N GLN A 371 19.83 0.49 -18.10
CA GLN A 371 18.96 1.21 -17.18
C GLN A 371 19.60 2.52 -16.71
N ILE A 372 20.90 2.51 -16.42
CA ILE A 372 21.68 3.69 -16.07
C ILE A 372 21.66 4.71 -17.23
N HIS A 373 21.86 4.25 -18.47
CA HIS A 373 21.92 5.12 -19.65
C HIS A 373 20.59 5.86 -19.90
N TYR A 374 19.46 5.15 -19.85
CA TYR A 374 18.15 5.78 -20.01
C TYR A 374 17.80 6.74 -18.87
N LEU A 375 18.15 6.40 -17.62
CA LEU A 375 17.93 7.30 -16.49
C LEU A 375 18.82 8.54 -16.55
N ARG A 376 20.07 8.42 -17.00
CA ARG A 376 20.96 9.58 -17.23
C ARG A 376 20.38 10.54 -18.26
N LEU A 377 19.88 10.03 -19.39
CA LEU A 377 19.23 10.87 -20.40
C LEU A 377 17.94 11.51 -19.86
N THR A 378 17.14 10.73 -19.11
CA THR A 378 15.94 11.24 -18.43
C THR A 378 16.28 12.39 -17.49
N THR A 379 17.30 12.22 -16.65
CA THR A 379 17.80 13.26 -15.74
C THR A 379 18.32 14.47 -16.51
N ALA A 380 19.05 14.29 -17.62
CA ALA A 380 19.52 15.39 -18.45
C ALA A 380 18.38 16.22 -19.06
N ILE A 381 17.36 15.57 -19.61
CA ILE A 381 16.18 16.27 -20.14
C ILE A 381 15.44 17.03 -19.04
N LEU A 382 15.30 16.44 -17.86
CA LEU A 382 14.63 17.06 -16.71
C LEU A 382 15.40 18.22 -16.05
N HIS A 383 16.71 18.35 -16.30
CA HIS A 383 17.49 19.49 -15.80
C HIS A 383 17.28 20.78 -16.62
N HIS A 384 16.62 20.70 -17.78
CA HIS A 384 16.40 21.87 -18.64
C HIS A 384 15.42 22.85 -17.98
N GLU A 385 15.80 24.14 -17.94
CA GLU A 385 15.10 25.17 -17.15
C GLU A 385 13.73 25.61 -17.73
N ASN A 386 13.26 25.04 -18.85
CA ASN A 386 11.94 25.37 -19.42
C ASN A 386 10.79 24.54 -18.82
N TYR A 387 9.84 25.26 -18.20
CA TYR A 387 8.66 24.79 -17.44
C TYR A 387 7.72 23.82 -18.18
N VAL A 388 7.63 23.90 -19.51
CA VAL A 388 6.70 23.08 -20.32
C VAL A 388 7.17 21.62 -20.44
N THR A 389 8.48 21.39 -20.36
CA THR A 389 9.09 20.05 -20.29
C THR A 389 8.46 19.27 -19.13
N PHE A 390 8.24 19.89 -17.98
CA PHE A 390 7.61 19.25 -16.83
C PHE A 390 6.10 18.99 -17.02
N ASP A 391 5.36 19.81 -17.78
CA ASP A 391 3.90 19.68 -18.01
C ASP A 391 3.49 18.42 -18.77
N VAL A 392 4.41 17.96 -19.59
CA VAL A 392 4.27 16.76 -20.40
C VAL A 392 4.75 15.51 -19.64
N LEU A 393 5.82 15.67 -18.85
CA LEU A 393 6.43 14.63 -18.00
C LEU A 393 5.60 14.31 -16.74
N ARG A 394 4.68 15.23 -16.40
CA ARG A 394 3.72 15.24 -15.29
C ARG A 394 2.96 13.92 -15.07
N SER A 395 2.69 13.07 -16.08
CA SER A 395 1.96 11.79 -15.88
C SER A 395 2.83 10.54 -16.05
N VAL A 396 3.96 10.69 -16.73
CA VAL A 396 4.74 9.61 -17.32
C VAL A 396 5.81 9.14 -16.34
N VAL A 397 6.53 10.07 -15.69
CA VAL A 397 7.66 9.76 -14.80
C VAL A 397 7.19 9.25 -13.42
N PHE A 398 6.07 9.79 -12.92
CA PHE A 398 5.53 9.53 -11.58
C PHE A 398 5.14 8.06 -11.33
N PHE A 399 4.65 7.35 -12.35
CA PHE A 399 4.16 5.96 -12.21
C PHE A 399 5.12 4.88 -12.74
N TYR A 400 6.12 5.26 -13.54
CA TYR A 400 6.85 4.31 -14.39
C TYR A 400 8.37 4.22 -14.16
N ILE A 401 8.96 5.02 -13.26
CA ILE A 401 10.30 4.75 -12.73
C ILE A 401 10.22 3.61 -11.70
N LYS A 402 9.93 2.44 -12.26
CA LYS A 402 9.87 1.14 -11.63
C LYS A 402 11.30 0.66 -11.45
N THR A 403 11.74 0.33 -10.23
CA THR A 403 12.94 -0.51 -10.06
C THR A 403 12.84 -1.69 -11.04
N PRO A 404 13.93 -2.23 -11.62
CA PRO A 404 13.87 -3.39 -12.52
C PRO A 404 13.40 -4.64 -11.75
N LEU A 405 12.14 -4.66 -11.38
CA LEU A 405 11.49 -5.54 -10.41
C LEU A 405 10.85 -6.74 -11.12
N ARG A 406 10.76 -6.68 -12.46
CA ARG A 406 10.52 -7.84 -13.31
C ARG A 406 11.85 -8.43 -13.78
N VAL A 407 12.75 -8.74 -12.86
CA VAL A 407 13.79 -9.72 -13.19
C VAL A 407 13.05 -11.04 -13.39
N LYS A 408 12.74 -11.39 -14.64
CA LYS A 408 12.36 -12.77 -14.97
C LYS A 408 13.47 -13.68 -14.44
N GLU A 409 13.09 -14.90 -14.09
CA GLU A 409 13.92 -15.92 -13.41
C GLU A 409 15.37 -16.05 -13.95
N ALA A 410 15.58 -15.75 -15.25
CA ALA A 410 16.88 -15.73 -15.92
C ALA A 410 17.86 -14.64 -15.45
N GLY A 411 17.40 -13.41 -15.15
CA GLY A 411 18.31 -12.32 -14.78
C GLY A 411 18.86 -12.44 -13.35
N LEU A 412 18.09 -13.01 -12.43
CA LEU A 412 18.52 -13.24 -11.05
C LEU A 412 19.64 -14.28 -10.97
N GLU A 413 19.66 -15.24 -11.89
CA GLU A 413 20.73 -16.24 -11.99
C GLU A 413 22.05 -15.64 -12.48
N GLU A 414 22.00 -14.68 -13.41
CA GLU A 414 23.20 -13.92 -13.84
C GLU A 414 23.67 -12.93 -12.75
N LEU A 415 22.74 -12.31 -12.02
CA LEU A 415 23.01 -11.36 -10.94
C LEU A 415 23.51 -12.02 -9.65
N ILE A 416 22.94 -13.16 -9.29
CA ILE A 416 23.23 -13.93 -8.06
C ILE A 416 23.58 -15.37 -8.48
N PRO A 417 24.76 -15.59 -9.08
CA PRO A 417 25.13 -16.90 -9.63
C PRO A 417 25.18 -17.98 -8.54
N THR A 418 25.62 -17.61 -7.33
CA THR A 418 25.73 -18.50 -6.17
C THR A 418 24.58 -18.30 -5.20
N THR A 419 23.82 -19.36 -4.96
CA THR A 419 22.71 -19.41 -4.00
C THR A 419 23.13 -20.06 -2.70
N TRP A 420 22.81 -19.42 -1.57
CA TRP A 420 23.05 -19.96 -0.24
C TRP A 420 21.76 -20.02 0.56
N TRP A 421 21.53 -21.14 1.25
CA TRP A 421 20.51 -21.30 2.28
C TRP A 421 21.15 -22.03 3.48
N PRO A 422 20.76 -21.72 4.73
CA PRO A 422 21.30 -22.38 5.91
C PRO A 422 21.01 -23.88 5.84
N THR A 423 22.05 -24.72 5.87
CA THR A 423 21.93 -26.19 5.80
C THR A 423 22.05 -26.90 7.15
N GLN A 424 22.28 -26.16 8.25
CA GLN A 424 22.40 -26.72 9.60
C GLN A 424 21.39 -26.05 10.53
N PHE A 425 20.42 -26.84 11.00
CA PHE A 425 19.47 -26.46 12.03
C PHE A 425 19.54 -27.51 13.12
N ASP A 426 19.84 -27.08 14.35
CA ASP A 426 19.76 -27.94 15.52
C ASP A 426 18.31 -28.14 15.97
N LYS A 427 18.05 -29.25 16.66
CA LYS A 427 16.72 -29.72 17.12
C LYS A 427 15.95 -28.73 18.02
N GLU A 428 16.57 -27.61 18.40
CA GLU A 428 15.99 -26.56 19.23
C GLU A 428 15.72 -25.23 18.49
N GLY A 429 15.97 -25.14 17.18
CA GLY A 429 15.66 -23.93 16.39
C GLY A 429 16.48 -22.70 16.77
N LYS A 430 17.65 -22.87 17.39
CA LYS A 430 18.65 -21.82 17.53
C LYS A 430 19.66 -21.91 16.40
N ASP A 431 19.85 -20.80 15.70
CA ASP A 431 21.01 -20.58 14.82
C ASP A 431 22.28 -20.77 15.67
N GLU A 432 23.03 -21.85 15.45
CA GLU A 432 24.44 -21.84 15.80
C GLU A 432 25.11 -20.78 14.92
N ARG A 433 25.60 -19.71 15.56
CA ARG A 433 26.50 -18.72 14.95
C ARG A 433 27.81 -19.41 14.54
N ASN A 434 27.78 -20.19 13.47
CA ASN A 434 28.98 -20.52 12.72
C ASN A 434 29.21 -19.37 11.75
N THR A 435 30.01 -18.41 12.20
CA THR A 435 30.59 -17.31 11.45
C THR A 435 31.42 -17.88 10.28
N ARG A 436 30.78 -18.32 9.21
CA ARG A 436 31.45 -18.47 7.94
C ARG A 436 31.66 -17.05 7.43
N GLU A 437 32.88 -16.54 7.55
CA GLU A 437 33.24 -15.22 7.03
C GLU A 437 32.75 -15.09 5.58
N GLU A 438 31.86 -14.12 5.35
CA GLU A 438 31.40 -13.74 4.00
C GLU A 438 32.63 -13.56 3.11
N SER A 439 32.69 -14.24 1.97
CA SER A 439 33.89 -14.20 1.12
C SER A 439 34.13 -12.79 0.59
N ALA A 440 35.38 -12.45 0.24
CA ALA A 440 35.72 -11.14 -0.30
C ALA A 440 34.93 -10.80 -1.58
N ASP A 441 34.59 -11.83 -2.36
CA ASP A 441 33.84 -11.74 -3.62
C ASP A 441 32.34 -11.52 -3.36
N GLU A 442 31.79 -12.12 -2.30
CA GLU A 442 30.41 -11.87 -1.82
C GLU A 442 30.27 -10.46 -1.25
N ARG A 443 31.24 -9.99 -0.46
CA ARG A 443 31.31 -8.60 0.02
C ARG A 443 31.47 -7.59 -1.10
N LEU A 444 32.08 -7.96 -2.22
CA LEU A 444 32.24 -7.10 -3.39
C LEU A 444 30.94 -7.02 -4.21
N ARG A 445 30.26 -8.15 -4.44
CA ARG A 445 28.97 -8.21 -5.14
C ARG A 445 27.83 -7.57 -4.35
N ARG A 446 27.80 -7.75 -3.02
CA ARG A 446 26.90 -7.02 -2.12
C ARG A 446 27.14 -5.51 -2.17
N ARG A 447 28.41 -5.07 -2.17
CA ARG A 447 28.76 -3.64 -2.31
C ARG A 447 28.45 -3.06 -3.68
N ALA A 448 28.50 -3.87 -4.74
CA ALA A 448 28.07 -3.47 -6.07
C ALA A 448 26.55 -3.26 -6.16
N TYR A 449 25.78 -4.01 -5.37
CA TYR A 449 24.33 -3.84 -5.22
C TYR A 449 23.94 -2.70 -4.26
N GLU A 450 24.67 -2.54 -3.14
CA GLU A 450 24.48 -1.44 -2.17
C GLU A 450 24.76 -0.06 -2.81
N ARG A 451 25.60 0.00 -3.86
CA ARG A 451 25.79 1.21 -4.69
C ARG A 451 24.98 1.13 -5.97
N CYS A 452 23.68 0.96 -5.84
CA CYS A 452 22.80 0.97 -7.00
C CYS A 452 22.74 2.39 -7.57
N LEU A 453 23.64 2.73 -8.50
CA LEU A 453 23.67 4.00 -9.23
C LEU A 453 22.30 4.34 -9.83
N VAL A 454 21.51 3.31 -10.16
CA VAL A 454 20.11 3.43 -10.57
C VAL A 454 19.26 4.09 -9.48
N GLU A 455 19.35 3.67 -8.22
CA GLU A 455 18.57 4.28 -7.13
C GLU A 455 18.98 5.74 -6.89
N GLU A 456 20.28 6.05 -6.94
CA GLU A 456 20.77 7.43 -6.84
C GLU A 456 20.21 8.32 -7.95
N LEU A 457 20.20 7.86 -9.21
CA LEU A 457 19.60 8.57 -10.35
C LEU A 457 18.09 8.75 -10.17
N GLN A 458 17.38 7.76 -9.62
CA GLN A 458 15.95 7.88 -9.34
C GLN A 458 15.68 8.93 -8.24
N ILE A 459 16.51 8.98 -7.20
CA ILE A 459 16.44 10.01 -6.16
C ILE A 459 16.74 11.39 -6.76
N GLN A 460 17.71 11.51 -7.68
CA GLN A 460 17.97 12.76 -8.40
C GLN A 460 16.76 13.23 -9.22
N ILE A 461 16.10 12.32 -9.94
CA ILE A 461 14.86 12.64 -10.67
C ILE A 461 13.76 13.12 -9.72
N LEU A 462 13.57 12.44 -8.57
CA LEU A 462 12.62 12.89 -7.55
C LEU A 462 13.00 14.26 -7.00
N ARG A 463 14.28 14.56 -6.84
CA ARG A 463 14.71 15.88 -6.38
C ARG A 463 14.30 16.97 -7.38
N LEU A 464 14.52 16.75 -8.67
CA LEU A 464 14.05 17.68 -9.72
C LEU A 464 12.53 17.91 -9.64
N MET A 465 11.75 16.86 -9.39
CA MET A 465 10.30 16.97 -9.22
C MET A 465 9.86 17.69 -7.93
N LEU A 466 10.73 17.77 -6.92
CA LEU A 466 10.47 18.45 -5.65
C LEU A 466 11.08 19.87 -5.59
N ASN A 467 11.58 20.38 -6.73
CA ASN A 467 12.11 21.73 -6.84
C ASN A 467 11.00 22.79 -6.71
N SER A 468 11.30 23.87 -5.99
CA SER A 468 10.43 25.05 -5.83
C SER A 468 10.97 26.32 -6.48
N LYS A 469 12.20 26.27 -7.01
CA LYS A 469 12.91 27.43 -7.57
C LYS A 469 12.71 27.60 -9.08
N ASP A 470 12.12 26.62 -9.75
CA ASP A 470 11.84 26.56 -11.18
C ASP A 470 10.57 27.36 -11.58
N LYS A 471 10.25 28.40 -10.81
CA LYS A 471 9.05 29.20 -10.97
C LYS A 471 9.22 30.18 -12.15
N GLY A 472 8.89 29.70 -13.35
CA GLY A 472 8.79 30.52 -14.56
C GLY A 472 7.45 31.26 -14.66
N THR A 473 6.77 31.15 -15.81
CA THR A 473 5.43 31.70 -16.07
C THR A 473 4.27 30.87 -15.49
N GLY A 474 4.56 29.73 -14.84
CA GLY A 474 3.58 28.77 -14.29
C GLY A 474 3.83 28.35 -12.83
N GLU A 475 3.21 27.24 -12.40
CA GLU A 475 3.39 26.65 -11.05
C GLU A 475 4.75 25.94 -10.91
N ALA A 476 5.37 25.99 -9.72
CA ALA A 476 6.64 25.30 -9.46
C ALA A 476 6.48 23.76 -9.40
N SER A 477 7.51 23.00 -9.79
CA SER A 477 7.45 21.54 -9.93
C SER A 477 6.94 20.82 -8.68
N ARG A 478 7.33 21.28 -7.50
CA ARG A 478 6.89 20.67 -6.23
C ARG A 478 5.37 20.70 -6.03
N TYR A 479 4.69 21.80 -6.35
CA TYR A 479 3.24 21.90 -6.15
C TYR A 479 2.49 20.99 -7.10
N ILE A 480 2.99 20.89 -8.33
CA ILE A 480 2.48 19.96 -9.33
C ILE A 480 2.62 18.51 -8.86
N PHE A 481 3.81 18.13 -8.37
CA PHE A 481 4.06 16.81 -7.77
C PHE A 481 3.09 16.54 -6.62
N LEU A 482 2.95 17.50 -5.70
CA LEU A 482 2.10 17.39 -4.52
C LEU A 482 0.63 17.16 -4.87
N ASN A 483 0.07 17.92 -5.82
CA ASN A 483 -1.31 17.75 -6.26
C ASN A 483 -1.56 16.37 -6.88
N LYS A 484 -0.63 15.86 -7.69
CA LYS A 484 -0.71 14.50 -8.26
C LYS A 484 -0.55 13.42 -7.21
N PHE A 485 0.38 13.61 -6.26
CA PHE A 485 0.58 12.70 -5.16
C PHE A 485 -0.67 12.60 -4.29
N ARG A 486 -1.33 13.73 -3.99
CA ARG A 486 -2.61 13.74 -3.26
C ARG A 486 -3.74 13.04 -4.02
N LYS A 487 -3.86 13.28 -5.34
CA LYS A 487 -4.83 12.56 -6.18
C LYS A 487 -4.57 11.05 -6.19
N PHE A 488 -3.31 10.65 -6.28
CA PHE A 488 -2.92 9.24 -6.17
C PHE A 488 -3.33 8.63 -4.82
N LEU A 489 -3.11 9.33 -3.71
CA LEU A 489 -3.54 8.87 -2.39
C LEU A 489 -5.06 8.75 -2.28
N GLN A 490 -5.82 9.67 -2.90
CA GLN A 490 -7.28 9.64 -2.97
C GLN A 490 -7.80 8.39 -3.70
N GLU A 491 -7.20 8.09 -4.86
CA GLU A 491 -7.55 6.90 -5.67
C GLU A 491 -7.27 5.59 -4.90
N ASN A 492 -6.17 5.55 -4.14
CA ASN A 492 -5.82 4.38 -3.32
C ASN A 492 -6.66 4.27 -2.04
N ALA A 493 -7.08 5.40 -1.46
CA ALA A 493 -7.97 5.41 -0.29
C ALA A 493 -9.39 4.95 -0.64
N SER A 494 -9.86 5.24 -1.86
CA SER A 494 -11.20 4.88 -2.35
C SER A 494 -11.31 3.40 -2.78
N ASN A 495 -10.23 2.81 -3.30
CA ASN A 495 -10.20 1.44 -3.82
C ASN A 495 -9.81 0.36 -2.78
N ARG A 496 -10.31 0.44 -1.55
CA ARG A 496 -9.95 -0.49 -0.45
C ARG A 496 -10.19 -1.97 -0.77
N ALA A 497 -11.02 -2.30 -1.76
CA ALA A 497 -11.35 -3.68 -2.13
C ALA A 497 -10.37 -4.31 -3.16
N ASN A 498 -9.59 -3.54 -3.93
CA ASN A 498 -8.66 -4.09 -4.94
C ASN A 498 -7.43 -3.19 -5.17
N PRO A 499 -6.43 -3.17 -4.26
CA PRO A 499 -5.22 -2.36 -4.38
C PRO A 499 -4.27 -2.78 -5.51
N THR A 500 -4.53 -3.91 -6.16
CA THR A 500 -3.61 -4.61 -7.07
C THR A 500 -3.67 -4.19 -8.54
N VAL A 501 -4.61 -3.32 -8.93
CA VAL A 501 -4.88 -3.06 -10.36
C VAL A 501 -3.92 -2.00 -10.97
N LEU A 502 -3.39 -1.06 -10.18
CA LEU A 502 -2.64 0.08 -10.75
C LEU A 502 -1.10 0.01 -10.58
N CYS A 503 -0.57 -0.62 -9.52
CA CYS A 503 0.89 -0.74 -9.33
C CYS A 503 1.26 -2.00 -8.50
N PRO A 504 2.25 -2.81 -8.93
CA PRO A 504 2.66 -3.96 -8.12
C PRO A 504 3.20 -3.57 -6.73
N PRO A 505 2.93 -4.39 -5.69
CA PRO A 505 3.30 -4.18 -4.29
C PRO A 505 4.69 -3.60 -4.01
N GLU A 506 5.69 -4.13 -4.70
CA GLU A 506 7.10 -3.88 -4.44
C GLU A 506 7.52 -2.44 -4.79
N TYR A 507 6.82 -1.82 -5.72
CA TYR A 507 7.12 -0.47 -6.16
C TYR A 507 6.78 0.58 -5.12
N MET A 508 5.69 0.39 -4.37
CA MET A 508 5.23 1.33 -3.35
C MET A 508 6.23 1.44 -2.20
N VAL A 509 6.83 0.30 -1.81
CA VAL A 509 7.85 0.25 -0.77
C VAL A 509 9.12 0.96 -1.22
N CYS A 510 9.66 0.62 -2.40
CA CYS A 510 10.85 1.29 -2.92
C CYS A 510 10.62 2.78 -3.18
N PHE A 511 9.43 3.18 -3.65
CA PHE A 511 9.08 4.58 -3.86
C PHE A 511 9.02 5.36 -2.54
N LEU A 512 8.44 4.80 -1.48
CA LEU A 512 8.43 5.42 -0.15
C LEU A 512 9.85 5.79 0.31
N HIS A 513 10.78 4.84 0.25
CA HIS A 513 12.17 5.05 0.69
C HIS A 513 12.84 6.16 -0.11
N ARG A 514 12.76 6.12 -1.44
CA ARG A 514 13.34 7.15 -2.32
C ARG A 514 12.72 8.53 -2.07
N LEU A 515 11.41 8.59 -1.83
CA LEU A 515 10.70 9.84 -1.49
C LEU A 515 11.14 10.39 -0.13
N ILE A 516 11.30 9.55 0.89
CA ILE A 516 11.85 9.93 2.20
C ILE A 516 13.24 10.55 2.01
N THR A 517 14.14 9.89 1.27
CA THR A 517 15.48 10.41 1.02
C THR A 517 15.46 11.75 0.29
N ALA A 518 14.60 11.92 -0.71
CA ALA A 518 14.47 13.17 -1.46
C ALA A 518 13.93 14.32 -0.60
N VAL A 519 12.88 14.07 0.21
CA VAL A 519 12.29 15.07 1.12
C VAL A 519 13.29 15.50 2.19
N ARG A 520 14.00 14.54 2.81
CA ARG A 520 15.02 14.85 3.83
C ARG A 520 16.15 15.72 3.27
N SER A 521 16.58 15.45 2.03
CA SER A 521 17.59 16.27 1.35
C SER A 521 17.17 17.74 1.22
N TYR A 522 15.94 18.01 0.77
CA TYR A 522 15.43 19.39 0.66
C TYR A 522 15.19 20.03 2.02
N TRP A 523 14.72 19.26 2.99
CA TRP A 523 14.52 19.72 4.36
C TRP A 523 15.84 20.20 4.98
N ASP A 524 16.90 19.41 4.87
CA ASP A 524 18.22 19.75 5.41
C ASP A 524 18.91 20.87 4.62
N GLU A 525 18.68 20.98 3.31
CA GLU A 525 19.11 22.14 2.52
C GLU A 525 18.39 23.43 2.97
N GLY A 526 17.09 23.34 3.27
CA GLY A 526 16.30 24.42 3.85
C GLY A 526 16.88 24.89 5.19
N LYS A 527 17.19 23.95 6.09
CA LYS A 527 17.86 24.24 7.37
C LYS A 527 19.23 24.91 7.21
N LYS A 528 20.01 24.53 6.20
CA LYS A 528 21.29 25.18 5.90
C LYS A 528 21.12 26.63 5.45
N LYS A 529 20.03 26.95 4.75
CA LYS A 529 19.71 28.32 4.31
C LYS A 529 19.08 29.17 5.40
N ILE A 530 18.15 28.58 6.17
CA ILE A 530 17.40 29.22 7.25
C ILE A 530 17.74 28.48 8.55
N PRO A 531 18.69 29.01 9.35
CA PRO A 531 19.15 28.35 10.57
C PRO A 531 18.06 28.11 11.61
N ASP A 532 16.93 28.82 11.54
CA ASP A 532 15.80 28.66 12.46
C ASP A 532 14.91 27.46 12.15
N TYR A 533 15.03 26.83 10.97
CA TYR A 533 14.27 25.63 10.64
C TYR A 533 14.60 24.45 11.55
N VAL A 534 13.79 23.41 11.56
CA VAL A 534 14.06 22.19 12.34
C VAL A 534 14.88 21.21 11.50
N ASN A 535 15.75 20.40 12.11
CA ASN A 535 16.50 19.38 11.39
C ASN A 535 15.55 18.28 10.85
N SER A 536 15.87 17.61 9.73
CA SER A 536 15.03 16.50 9.24
C SER A 536 14.88 15.37 10.25
N GLU A 537 15.88 15.13 11.10
CA GLU A 537 15.79 14.19 12.23
C GLU A 537 14.78 14.64 13.27
N GLU A 538 14.45 15.93 13.38
CA GLU A 538 13.47 16.48 14.31
C GLU A 538 12.10 16.74 13.67
N ALA A 539 11.89 16.28 12.42
CA ALA A 539 10.64 16.48 11.68
C ALA A 539 9.40 15.89 12.40
N TYR A 540 8.28 16.60 12.25
CA TYR A 540 6.93 16.22 12.68
C TYR A 540 5.89 16.95 11.81
N VAL A 541 4.63 16.50 11.84
CA VAL A 541 3.51 17.18 11.17
C VAL A 541 2.74 18.01 12.21
N PRO A 542 2.57 19.32 12.01
CA PRO A 542 1.91 20.18 13.00
C PRO A 542 0.41 19.90 13.15
N PRO A 543 -0.16 19.95 14.37
CA PRO A 543 -1.57 19.68 14.62
C PRO A 543 -2.54 20.58 13.84
N GLN A 544 -2.10 21.78 13.45
CA GLN A 544 -2.86 22.76 12.66
C GLN A 544 -3.46 22.15 11.39
N LEU A 545 -2.74 21.23 10.73
CA LEU A 545 -3.18 20.58 9.50
C LEU A 545 -4.44 19.74 9.71
N PHE A 546 -4.71 19.28 10.93
CA PHE A 546 -5.78 18.31 11.21
C PHE A 546 -7.15 18.95 11.38
N TYR A 547 -7.20 20.23 11.74
CA TYR A 547 -8.44 20.95 12.03
C TYR A 547 -8.65 22.22 11.19
N ASN A 548 -7.63 22.74 10.51
CA ASN A 548 -7.79 23.92 9.67
C ASN A 548 -8.47 23.65 8.32
N GLY A 549 -8.74 22.39 7.96
CA GLY A 549 -9.49 22.05 6.74
C GLY A 549 -8.77 22.35 5.42
N LYS A 550 -7.47 22.67 5.43
CA LYS A 550 -6.66 22.89 4.21
C LYS A 550 -6.18 21.58 3.57
N VAL A 551 -6.18 20.48 4.33
CA VAL A 551 -5.82 19.14 3.88
C VAL A 551 -7.05 18.24 3.92
N ASP A 552 -7.35 17.59 2.80
CA ASP A 552 -8.39 16.57 2.70
C ASP A 552 -7.81 15.18 3.02
N TYR A 553 -8.55 14.44 3.83
CA TYR A 553 -8.20 13.11 4.30
C TYR A 553 -9.25 12.06 3.88
N PHE A 554 -10.08 12.35 2.87
CA PHE A 554 -10.95 11.36 2.22
C PHE A 554 -11.87 10.61 3.20
N ASP A 555 -12.49 11.34 4.12
CA ASP A 555 -13.38 10.82 5.17
C ASP A 555 -12.75 9.79 6.14
N LEU A 556 -11.42 9.73 6.22
CA LEU A 556 -10.72 8.93 7.24
C LEU A 556 -11.09 9.39 8.66
N GLN A 557 -11.30 8.43 9.57
CA GLN A 557 -11.68 8.71 10.95
C GLN A 557 -10.61 9.49 11.72
N ARG A 558 -11.06 10.30 12.67
CA ARG A 558 -10.23 11.00 13.67
C ARG A 558 -10.38 10.33 15.02
N LEU A 559 -9.47 10.63 15.94
CA LEU A 559 -9.50 10.05 17.28
C LEU A 559 -10.80 10.35 18.04
N GLY A 560 -11.39 11.53 17.85
CA GLY A 560 -12.69 11.87 18.44
C GLY A 560 -13.89 11.60 17.52
N GLY A 561 -13.73 10.81 16.46
CA GLY A 561 -14.79 10.38 15.55
C GLY A 561 -14.84 11.13 14.22
N LEU A 562 -16.04 11.35 13.69
CA LEU A 562 -16.25 12.02 12.40
C LEU A 562 -15.88 13.51 12.48
N LEU A 563 -15.23 14.03 11.44
CA LEU A 563 -14.80 15.43 11.38
C LEU A 563 -15.98 16.41 11.52
N SER A 564 -17.14 16.08 10.95
CA SER A 564 -18.37 16.87 11.08
C SER A 564 -18.86 16.95 12.52
N HIS A 565 -18.84 15.83 13.25
CA HIS A 565 -19.17 15.77 14.67
C HIS A 565 -18.20 16.62 15.49
N LEU A 566 -16.89 16.48 15.25
CA LEU A 566 -15.86 17.24 15.96
C LEU A 566 -15.97 18.74 15.74
N LYS A 567 -16.19 19.17 14.50
CA LYS A 567 -16.46 20.57 14.15
C LYS A 567 -17.67 21.10 14.91
N LYS A 568 -18.72 20.30 15.12
CA LYS A 568 -19.92 20.72 15.86
C LYS A 568 -19.70 20.78 17.38
N THR A 569 -19.04 19.77 17.93
CA THR A 569 -18.85 19.59 19.39
C THR A 569 -17.74 20.48 19.95
N LEU A 570 -16.66 20.70 19.20
CA LEU A 570 -15.46 21.45 19.64
C LEU A 570 -15.30 22.81 18.96
N LYS A 571 -16.37 23.37 18.39
CA LYS A 571 -16.34 24.69 17.72
C LYS A 571 -15.84 25.82 18.62
N ASP A 572 -16.21 25.80 19.90
CA ASP A 572 -15.86 26.86 20.85
C ASP A 572 -14.39 26.75 21.25
N ASP A 573 -13.89 25.53 21.38
CA ASP A 573 -12.47 25.23 21.60
C ASP A 573 -11.61 25.62 20.39
N LEU A 574 -12.06 25.36 19.16
CA LEU A 574 -11.38 25.83 17.93
C LEU A 574 -11.31 27.35 17.86
N ALA A 575 -12.39 28.05 18.22
CA ALA A 575 -12.43 29.50 18.22
C ALA A 575 -11.56 30.11 19.33
N PHE A 576 -11.47 29.46 20.50
CA PHE A 576 -10.70 29.94 21.64
C PHE A 576 -9.21 29.62 21.53
N LYS A 577 -8.86 28.36 21.21
CA LYS A 577 -7.47 27.87 21.19
C LYS A 577 -6.75 28.12 19.86
N ALA A 578 -7.46 28.04 18.74
CA ALA A 578 -6.88 28.12 17.39
C ALA A 578 -7.34 29.35 16.59
N ASN A 579 -8.22 30.21 17.14
CA ASN A 579 -8.76 31.38 16.45
C ASN A 579 -9.47 31.08 15.11
N ILE A 580 -10.03 29.86 14.98
CA ILE A 580 -10.74 29.38 13.78
C ILE A 580 -12.25 29.40 14.02
N ILE A 581 -13.01 29.98 13.08
CA ILE A 581 -14.48 29.88 13.03
C ILE A 581 -14.88 29.00 11.84
N ILE A 582 -15.73 28.00 12.10
CA ILE A 582 -16.34 27.15 11.08
C ILE A 582 -17.46 27.91 10.37
N ASP A 583 -17.50 27.81 9.04
CA ASP A 583 -18.59 28.38 8.24
C ASP A 583 -19.93 27.71 8.60
N PRO A 584 -20.99 28.47 8.96
CA PRO A 584 -22.32 27.92 9.21
C PRO A 584 -22.87 27.02 8.10
N ALA A 585 -22.45 27.23 6.84
CA ALA A 585 -22.83 26.37 5.72
C ALA A 585 -22.24 24.95 5.80
N GLU A 586 -21.06 24.76 6.42
CA GLU A 586 -20.46 23.43 6.63
C GLU A 586 -21.15 22.65 7.76
N LEU A 587 -21.85 23.34 8.67
CA LEU A 587 -22.59 22.73 9.80
C LEU A 587 -24.00 22.25 9.42
N GLN A 588 -24.51 22.65 8.25
CA GLN A 588 -25.85 22.28 7.76
C GLN A 588 -25.87 21.02 6.91
N ALA A 589 -24.71 20.50 6.47
CA ALA A 589 -24.65 19.24 5.74
C ALA A 589 -24.60 18.07 6.74
N THR A 590 -25.54 17.14 6.59
CA THR A 590 -25.72 15.87 7.34
C THR A 590 -26.43 15.98 8.69
N SER A 591 -27.76 16.16 8.64
CA SER A 591 -28.67 15.57 9.62
C SER A 591 -29.04 14.17 9.11
N MET A 592 -29.07 13.18 10.00
CA MET A 592 -29.50 11.81 9.69
C MET A 592 -31.02 11.70 9.47
N ASP A 593 -31.77 12.78 9.74
CA ASP A 593 -33.24 12.81 9.65
C ASP A 593 -33.75 13.07 8.21
N ASP A 594 -32.86 13.36 7.24
CA ASP A 594 -33.24 13.66 5.85
C ASP A 594 -33.01 12.48 4.88
N LEU A 595 -32.76 11.27 5.38
CA LEU A 595 -32.51 10.07 4.53
C LEU A 595 -33.73 9.15 4.37
N ASP A 596 -34.89 9.50 4.92
CA ASP A 596 -36.09 8.62 4.90
C ASP A 596 -37.22 9.10 3.96
N GLU A 597 -37.02 10.08 3.07
CA GLU A 597 -38.11 10.57 2.18
C GLU A 597 -37.85 10.55 0.66
N ASP A 598 -36.78 9.94 0.13
CA ASP A 598 -36.54 9.93 -1.34
C ASP A 598 -36.16 8.55 -1.92
N GLU A 599 -36.78 7.47 -1.44
CA GLU A 599 -36.97 6.28 -2.30
C GLU A 599 -38.47 5.98 -2.45
N GLU A 600 -38.90 5.92 -3.71
CA GLU A 600 -40.19 5.44 -4.19
C GLU A 600 -41.31 6.49 -4.41
N SER A 601 -41.19 7.29 -5.47
CA SER A 601 -42.36 7.58 -6.33
C SER A 601 -41.99 8.23 -7.67
N GLY A 602 -42.65 7.74 -8.74
CA GLY A 602 -43.08 8.65 -9.81
C GLY A 602 -42.40 8.51 -11.17
N ALA A 603 -42.73 7.43 -11.88
CA ALA A 603 -42.76 7.44 -13.33
C ALA A 603 -43.60 8.62 -13.88
N ALA A 604 -43.14 9.16 -15.01
CA ALA A 604 -43.86 9.99 -15.98
C ALA A 604 -44.33 11.40 -15.54
N GLN A 605 -43.79 12.44 -16.19
CA GLN A 605 -44.56 13.38 -17.04
C GLN A 605 -43.67 14.53 -17.56
N ARG A 606 -43.39 14.56 -18.87
CA ARG A 606 -43.46 15.81 -19.66
C ARG A 606 -44.05 15.51 -21.06
N PRO A 607 -44.81 16.46 -21.65
CA PRO A 607 -45.85 16.16 -22.62
C PRO A 607 -45.34 16.04 -24.07
N PHE A 608 -46.10 15.27 -24.84
CA PHE A 608 -45.97 14.99 -26.28
C PHE A 608 -46.10 16.22 -27.19
N GLY A 609 -45.39 16.18 -28.34
CA GLY A 609 -46.02 16.53 -29.63
C GLY A 609 -45.18 17.15 -30.76
N SER A 610 -44.59 16.30 -31.63
CA SER A 610 -44.36 16.48 -33.10
C SER A 610 -43.29 17.50 -33.58
N ALA A 611 -42.47 17.30 -34.62
CA ALA A 611 -42.41 16.31 -35.71
C ALA A 611 -40.99 16.17 -36.34
N THR A 612 -40.65 14.94 -36.74
CA THR A 612 -39.82 14.47 -37.88
C THR A 612 -38.79 15.38 -38.59
N ALA A 613 -37.51 14.95 -38.64
CA ALA A 613 -36.76 14.67 -39.89
C ALA A 613 -35.33 14.13 -39.63
N THR A 614 -35.04 12.98 -40.24
CA THR A 614 -33.76 12.45 -40.78
C THR A 614 -32.43 13.22 -40.61
N GLY A 615 -31.35 12.48 -40.31
CA GLY A 615 -29.98 12.80 -40.76
C GLY A 615 -28.91 12.56 -39.68
N GLY A 616 -27.92 11.72 -39.98
CA GLY A 616 -26.88 11.34 -39.02
C GLY A 616 -25.70 12.31 -38.95
N ALA A 617 -24.85 12.15 -37.94
CA ALA A 617 -23.38 12.19 -38.02
C ALA A 617 -22.76 12.18 -36.61
N LEU A 618 -21.79 11.30 -36.43
CA LEU A 618 -20.73 11.38 -35.44
C LEU A 618 -20.01 12.74 -35.55
N THR A 619 -19.57 13.34 -34.43
CA THR A 619 -18.17 13.73 -34.19
C THR A 619 -17.94 14.40 -32.83
N ARG A 620 -17.03 13.79 -32.07
CA ARG A 620 -15.88 14.34 -31.30
C ARG A 620 -16.08 15.36 -30.15
N PRO A 621 -15.41 15.13 -29.00
CA PRO A 621 -15.12 16.17 -28.01
C PRO A 621 -13.84 16.93 -28.41
N SER A 622 -13.87 18.26 -28.30
CA SER A 622 -12.67 19.09 -28.34
C SER A 622 -12.72 20.10 -27.19
N TRP A 623 -11.67 20.04 -26.39
CA TRP A 623 -11.17 21.14 -25.61
C TRP A 623 -10.80 22.31 -26.53
N LEU A 624 -11.04 23.54 -26.05
CA LEU A 624 -10.38 24.82 -26.30
C LEU A 624 -11.42 25.95 -26.31
N SER A 625 -11.47 26.72 -25.23
CA SER A 625 -11.52 28.19 -25.23
C SER A 625 -11.61 28.71 -23.79
N SER A 626 -10.57 29.42 -23.37
CA SER A 626 -10.60 30.34 -22.22
C SER A 626 -11.05 31.75 -22.72
N PRO A 627 -11.13 32.79 -21.88
CA PRO A 627 -12.38 33.46 -21.50
C PRO A 627 -12.55 34.87 -22.11
N THR A 628 -13.76 35.46 -22.12
CA THR A 628 -13.95 36.91 -21.89
C THR A 628 -15.42 37.35 -21.71
N LEU A 629 -15.59 38.21 -20.69
CA LEU A 629 -16.51 39.34 -20.52
C LEU A 629 -18.03 39.21 -20.80
N GLY A 630 -18.82 39.49 -19.74
CA GLY A 630 -20.19 39.95 -19.95
C GLY A 630 -21.10 40.12 -18.73
N ARG A 631 -20.71 40.85 -17.68
CA ARG A 631 -21.58 41.88 -17.05
C ARG A 631 -20.87 42.61 -15.91
N ALA A 632 -20.42 43.81 -16.23
CA ALA A 632 -20.25 44.90 -15.28
C ALA A 632 -21.63 45.37 -14.78
N ASN A 633 -21.66 45.68 -13.49
CA ASN A 633 -22.39 46.77 -12.81
C ASN A 633 -23.09 46.28 -11.55
N ARG A 634 -22.40 46.43 -10.41
CA ARG A 634 -22.92 47.18 -9.27
C ARG A 634 -21.84 47.42 -8.21
N PHE A 635 -21.61 48.70 -7.95
CA PHE A 635 -20.97 49.33 -6.79
C PHE A 635 -19.43 49.37 -6.71
N LEU A 636 -18.89 50.36 -7.43
CA LEU A 636 -17.90 51.28 -6.88
C LEU A 636 -18.45 51.90 -5.58
N SER A 637 -17.79 51.71 -4.44
CA SER A 637 -17.57 52.72 -3.37
C SER A 637 -17.01 52.12 -2.07
N THR A 638 -15.73 51.72 -2.02
CA THR A 638 -15.00 51.69 -0.72
C THR A 638 -13.47 51.70 -0.80
N ALA A 639 -12.86 52.23 -1.87
CA ALA A 639 -11.40 52.25 -2.01
C ALA A 639 -10.74 53.63 -1.80
N ALA A 640 -11.39 54.57 -1.09
CA ALA A 640 -10.91 55.95 -0.99
C ALA A 640 -10.80 56.54 0.44
N VAL A 641 -10.78 55.72 1.51
CA VAL A 641 -10.62 56.23 2.90
C VAL A 641 -9.69 55.38 3.77
N SER A 642 -8.52 54.96 3.26
CA SER A 642 -7.50 54.31 4.13
C SER A 642 -6.10 54.89 4.03
N LEU A 643 -5.96 56.11 3.53
CA LEU A 643 -4.73 56.87 3.71
C LEU A 643 -5.04 58.07 4.60
N MET A 644 -4.44 58.05 5.80
CA MET A 644 -4.41 59.07 6.85
C MET A 644 -5.40 58.89 8.03
N THR A 645 -4.99 58.12 9.04
CA THR A 645 -5.25 58.45 10.47
C THR A 645 -4.21 57.76 11.38
N PRO A 646 -3.85 58.37 12.53
CA PRO A 646 -2.73 57.95 13.38
C PRO A 646 -3.07 56.76 14.29
N ARG A 647 -2.01 56.05 14.71
CA ARG A 647 -1.97 54.85 15.58
C ARG A 647 -3.07 54.81 16.65
N ARG A 648 -3.89 53.74 16.63
CA ARG A 648 -4.78 53.31 17.74
C ARG A 648 -4.28 51.98 18.34
N PRO A 649 -4.62 51.67 19.61
CA PRO A 649 -4.04 50.55 20.36
C PRO A 649 -4.57 49.19 19.88
N LEU A 650 -3.77 48.14 20.09
CA LEU A 650 -3.98 46.74 19.71
C LEU A 650 -5.39 46.21 20.06
N THR A 651 -6.19 45.93 19.03
CA THR A 651 -7.40 45.08 19.11
C THR A 651 -7.01 43.60 19.09
N PRO A 652 -7.79 42.69 19.71
CA PRO A 652 -7.56 41.24 19.64
C PRO A 652 -7.61 40.75 18.18
N PRO A 653 -6.88 39.67 17.83
CA PRO A 653 -6.78 39.19 16.45
C PRO A 653 -8.16 38.86 15.89
N GLU A 654 -8.42 39.29 14.65
CA GLU A 654 -9.67 39.02 13.93
C GLU A 654 -9.82 37.51 13.73
N LYS A 655 -11.00 36.94 14.06
CA LYS A 655 -11.25 35.50 13.98
C LYS A 655 -11.32 35.05 12.51
N VAL A 656 -10.60 33.99 12.14
CA VAL A 656 -10.45 33.58 10.73
C VAL A 656 -11.47 32.50 10.37
N LYS A 657 -12.25 32.75 9.30
CA LYS A 657 -13.18 31.75 8.74
C LYS A 657 -12.43 30.79 7.82
N VAL A 658 -12.66 29.50 7.97
CA VAL A 658 -12.01 28.48 7.14
C VAL A 658 -13.02 27.54 6.50
N ARG A 659 -12.74 27.14 5.24
CA ARG A 659 -13.55 26.23 4.42
C ARG A 659 -12.67 25.10 3.89
N MET A 660 -13.22 23.90 3.78
CA MET A 660 -12.57 22.78 3.11
C MET A 660 -12.47 23.00 1.60
N LEU A 661 -11.28 22.78 1.05
CA LEU A 661 -11.01 22.87 -0.39
C LEU A 661 -10.72 21.48 -0.94
N ALA A 662 -11.39 21.12 -2.04
CA ALA A 662 -11.04 19.93 -2.80
C ALA A 662 -9.62 20.07 -3.39
N VAL A 663 -8.92 18.95 -3.60
CA VAL A 663 -7.54 18.93 -4.14
C VAL A 663 -7.40 19.79 -5.41
N GLU A 664 -8.40 19.76 -6.28
CA GLU A 664 -8.44 20.45 -7.58
C GLU A 664 -8.66 21.98 -7.46
N GLN A 665 -9.03 22.48 -6.28
CA GLN A 665 -9.34 23.89 -6.02
C GLN A 665 -8.26 24.62 -5.22
N ARG A 666 -7.20 23.93 -4.78
CA ARG A 666 -6.15 24.50 -3.92
C ARG A 666 -5.06 25.20 -4.73
N THR A 667 -4.70 26.41 -4.31
CA THR A 667 -3.64 27.21 -4.93
C THR A 667 -2.36 27.22 -4.10
N GLU A 668 -1.24 27.65 -4.67
CA GLU A 668 0.02 27.86 -3.93
C GLU A 668 -0.17 28.81 -2.72
N GLN A 669 -1.04 29.81 -2.84
CA GLN A 669 -1.35 30.74 -1.74
C GLN A 669 -2.12 30.07 -0.59
N ASP A 670 -2.89 29.02 -0.87
CA ASP A 670 -3.54 28.23 0.18
C ASP A 670 -2.53 27.41 0.99
N ILE A 671 -1.41 27.04 0.37
CA ILE A 671 -0.37 26.22 0.97
C ILE A 671 0.63 27.08 1.74
N GLU A 672 1.30 28.00 1.03
CA GLU A 672 2.37 28.83 1.62
C GLU A 672 1.84 30.03 2.42
N GLY A 673 0.61 30.47 2.14
CA GLY A 673 -0.02 31.61 2.80
C GLY A 673 0.23 32.96 2.12
N SER A 674 -0.38 34.02 2.66
CA SER A 674 -0.26 35.41 2.23
C SER A 674 -0.03 36.32 3.44
N PRO A 675 0.33 37.62 3.28
CA PRO A 675 0.49 38.51 4.42
C PRO A 675 -0.80 38.57 5.27
N GLY A 676 -0.77 37.99 6.47
CA GLY A 676 -1.94 37.85 7.37
C GLY A 676 -2.69 36.51 7.32
N ASN A 677 -2.30 35.56 6.46
CA ASN A 677 -2.84 34.20 6.40
C ASN A 677 -1.69 33.19 6.33
N ASP A 678 -1.57 32.32 7.33
CA ASP A 678 -0.44 31.39 7.44
C ASP A 678 -0.61 30.09 6.63
N GLY A 679 -1.52 30.06 5.65
CA GLY A 679 -1.68 28.93 4.72
C GLY A 679 -1.98 27.63 5.46
N LEU A 680 -1.15 26.58 5.25
CA LEU A 680 -1.29 25.29 5.95
C LEU A 680 -1.11 25.35 7.46
N LEU A 681 -0.48 26.39 8.01
CA LEU A 681 -0.22 26.50 9.46
C LEU A 681 -1.16 27.49 10.15
N LEU A 682 -2.26 27.84 9.48
CA LEU A 682 -3.31 28.68 10.06
C LEU A 682 -3.90 28.03 11.32
N GLY A 683 -4.06 28.84 12.37
CA GLY A 683 -4.69 28.47 13.62
C GLY A 683 -3.76 27.79 14.62
N ARG A 684 -2.57 28.35 14.82
CA ARG A 684 -1.59 27.88 15.80
C ARG A 684 -2.16 27.95 17.24
N PRO A 685 -2.11 26.85 18.00
CA PRO A 685 -2.48 26.85 19.43
C PRO A 685 -1.35 27.43 20.30
N LEU A 686 -1.67 27.80 21.54
CA LEU A 686 -0.71 28.46 22.45
C LEU A 686 0.46 27.56 22.85
N GLU A 687 0.21 26.25 22.89
CA GLU A 687 1.16 25.22 23.28
C GLU A 687 2.17 24.90 22.17
N GLU A 688 1.88 25.28 20.93
CA GLU A 688 2.73 24.98 19.77
C GLU A 688 3.81 26.06 19.57
N PRO A 689 5.09 25.67 19.35
CA PRO A 689 6.18 26.61 19.23
C PRO A 689 6.02 27.57 18.03
N ASP A 690 6.52 28.80 18.19
CA ASP A 690 6.56 29.83 17.13
C ASP A 690 7.70 29.59 16.12
N GLN A 691 8.51 28.54 16.33
CA GLN A 691 9.65 28.25 15.47
C GLN A 691 9.18 27.68 14.12
N PRO A 692 9.65 28.22 12.98
CA PRO A 692 9.31 27.67 11.68
C PRO A 692 9.96 26.29 11.50
N ILE A 693 9.19 25.32 11.01
CA ILE A 693 9.64 23.93 10.90
C ILE A 693 10.39 23.71 9.59
N THR A 694 9.72 23.97 8.47
CA THR A 694 10.24 23.89 7.09
C THR A 694 9.27 24.61 6.14
N GLU A 695 9.52 24.56 4.82
CA GLU A 695 8.60 25.02 3.78
C GLU A 695 7.25 24.24 3.85
N LYS A 696 6.10 24.93 3.77
CA LYS A 696 4.79 24.32 4.09
C LYS A 696 4.41 23.21 3.11
N SER A 697 4.78 23.35 1.84
CA SER A 697 4.67 22.30 0.84
C SER A 697 5.41 21.00 1.19
N LEU A 698 6.56 21.05 1.90
CA LEU A 698 7.26 19.85 2.37
C LEU A 698 6.52 19.15 3.54
N LEU A 699 5.84 19.92 4.41
CA LEU A 699 5.00 19.37 5.47
C LEU A 699 3.82 18.58 4.89
N GLU A 700 3.19 19.08 3.83
CA GLU A 700 2.09 18.37 3.18
C GLU A 700 2.57 17.09 2.48
N ILE A 701 3.79 17.09 1.90
CA ILE A 701 4.39 15.86 1.35
C ILE A 701 4.66 14.86 2.49
N LEU A 702 5.17 15.31 3.64
CA LEU A 702 5.42 14.48 4.81
C LEU A 702 4.14 13.81 5.33
N ASP A 703 3.05 14.55 5.46
CA ASP A 703 1.73 13.99 5.79
C ASP A 703 1.28 12.94 4.76
N GLY A 704 1.49 13.20 3.47
CA GLY A 704 1.21 12.24 2.40
C GLY A 704 2.07 10.97 2.46
N ILE A 705 3.33 11.05 2.91
CA ILE A 705 4.21 9.88 3.16
C ILE A 705 3.63 9.00 4.26
N VAL A 706 3.19 9.59 5.37
CA VAL A 706 2.55 8.86 6.49
C VAL A 706 1.27 8.17 5.99
N LEU A 707 0.44 8.88 5.24
CA LEU A 707 -0.79 8.34 4.66
C LEU A 707 -0.50 7.21 3.65
N MET A 708 0.51 7.34 2.80
CA MET A 708 0.93 6.29 1.85
C MET A 708 1.33 5.01 2.58
N TYR A 709 2.04 5.14 3.71
CA TYR A 709 2.42 4.00 4.53
C TYR A 709 1.21 3.25 5.09
N ASN A 710 0.23 4.00 5.59
CA ASN A 710 -1.03 3.46 6.10
C ASN A 710 -1.83 2.71 5.03
N LEU A 711 -1.96 3.30 3.84
CA LEU A 711 -2.84 2.79 2.78
C LEU A 711 -2.31 1.51 2.13
N SER A 712 -1.00 1.39 1.92
CA SER A 712 -0.45 0.27 1.12
C SER A 712 0.88 -0.29 1.61
N VAL A 713 1.86 0.54 1.98
CA VAL A 713 3.26 0.09 2.16
C VAL A 713 3.38 -0.97 3.25
N HIS A 714 2.74 -0.78 4.41
CA HIS A 714 2.85 -1.74 5.52
C HIS A 714 2.39 -3.15 5.12
N GLN A 715 1.25 -3.24 4.43
CA GLN A 715 0.71 -4.52 3.97
C GLN A 715 1.66 -5.22 2.99
N GLN A 716 2.30 -4.46 2.09
CA GLN A 716 3.25 -5.03 1.12
C GLN A 716 4.55 -5.47 1.79
N LEU A 717 5.05 -4.72 2.78
CA LEU A 717 6.19 -5.14 3.61
C LEU A 717 5.93 -6.49 4.28
N GLY A 718 4.72 -6.71 4.81
CA GLY A 718 4.32 -7.99 5.39
C GLY A 718 4.26 -9.14 4.37
N LYS A 719 3.72 -8.90 3.16
CA LYS A 719 3.65 -9.92 2.09
C LYS A 719 5.03 -10.37 1.60
N MET A 720 6.04 -9.50 1.64
CA MET A 720 7.40 -9.85 1.22
C MET A 720 8.12 -10.75 2.22
N VAL A 721 7.77 -10.70 3.51
CA VAL A 721 8.29 -11.62 4.53
C VAL A 721 7.84 -13.06 4.26
N VAL A 722 6.65 -13.24 3.70
CA VAL A 722 6.13 -14.57 3.31
C VAL A 722 7.07 -15.28 2.32
N VAL A 723 7.84 -14.54 1.51
CA VAL A 723 8.85 -15.15 0.62
C VAL A 723 10.00 -15.77 1.42
N SER A 724 10.37 -15.18 2.57
CA SER A 724 11.33 -15.76 3.50
C SER A 724 10.78 -17.02 4.16
N ASP A 725 9.51 -17.00 4.56
CA ASP A 725 8.82 -18.15 5.14
C ASP A 725 8.69 -19.29 4.12
N ASP A 726 8.35 -18.98 2.86
CA ASP A 726 8.34 -19.92 1.75
C ASP A 726 9.71 -20.55 1.54
N VAL A 727 10.79 -19.74 1.48
CA VAL A 727 12.17 -20.25 1.34
C VAL A 727 12.51 -21.20 2.49
N HIS A 728 12.12 -20.85 3.71
CA HIS A 728 12.31 -21.69 4.88
C HIS A 728 11.54 -23.01 4.77
N GLU A 729 10.26 -22.96 4.41
CA GLU A 729 9.41 -24.14 4.24
C GLU A 729 9.96 -25.04 3.12
N TYR A 730 10.39 -24.47 1.99
CA TYR A 730 11.01 -25.23 0.90
C TYR A 730 12.38 -25.81 1.28
N ALA A 731 13.18 -25.12 2.08
CA ALA A 731 14.46 -25.64 2.56
C ALA A 731 14.26 -26.81 3.55
N VAL A 732 13.30 -26.69 4.47
CA VAL A 732 12.91 -27.76 5.40
C VAL A 732 12.32 -28.95 4.64
N ALA A 733 11.39 -28.71 3.71
CA ALA A 733 10.81 -29.73 2.86
C ALA A 733 11.87 -30.42 1.99
N LEU A 734 12.85 -29.69 1.47
CA LEU A 734 13.98 -30.25 0.73
C LEU A 734 14.83 -31.14 1.64
N LYS A 735 15.15 -30.73 2.87
CA LYS A 735 15.89 -31.57 3.84
C LYS A 735 15.13 -32.85 4.17
N ASP A 736 13.83 -32.74 4.47
CA ASP A 736 12.93 -33.88 4.69
C ASP A 736 12.89 -34.82 3.47
N THR A 737 12.97 -34.23 2.27
CA THR A 737 12.99 -34.95 1.00
C THR A 737 14.37 -35.55 0.73
N GLU A 738 15.48 -34.90 1.08
CA GLU A 738 16.86 -35.41 0.96
C GLU A 738 17.10 -36.56 1.95
N GLU A 739 16.55 -36.48 3.17
CA GLU A 739 16.50 -37.59 4.13
C GLU A 739 15.69 -38.78 3.59
N LYS A 740 14.67 -38.52 2.75
CA LYS A 740 13.81 -39.54 2.11
C LYS A 740 14.33 -40.02 0.74
N ILE A 741 15.17 -39.25 0.06
CA ILE A 741 15.62 -39.45 -1.33
C ILE A 741 17.15 -39.51 -1.39
N ALA A 742 17.71 -40.66 -1.00
CA ALA A 742 19.06 -41.06 -1.38
C ALA A 742 19.17 -41.52 -2.86
N ARG A 743 18.21 -41.22 -3.75
CA ARG A 743 18.17 -41.61 -5.17
C ARG A 743 17.51 -40.56 -6.08
N CYS A 744 18.30 -39.61 -6.61
CA CYS A 744 18.04 -38.70 -7.78
C CYS A 744 17.16 -37.41 -7.64
N PRO A 745 17.31 -36.38 -8.53
CA PRO A 745 17.42 -34.96 -8.13
C PRO A 745 16.42 -33.97 -8.77
N SER A 746 16.29 -32.76 -8.20
CA SER A 746 16.77 -31.49 -8.82
C SER A 746 16.60 -30.25 -7.91
N ARG A 747 17.63 -29.39 -7.87
CA ARG A 747 17.82 -28.24 -6.95
C ARG A 747 17.26 -26.89 -7.46
N ARG A 748 16.49 -26.86 -8.55
CA ARG A 748 16.23 -25.62 -9.30
C ARG A 748 15.27 -24.62 -8.61
N LYS A 749 14.24 -25.11 -7.91
CA LYS A 749 13.20 -24.24 -7.31
C LYS A 749 13.68 -23.50 -6.05
N LEU A 750 14.49 -24.15 -5.21
CA LEU A 750 15.05 -23.55 -3.99
C LEU A 750 16.11 -22.48 -4.31
N ASN A 751 16.97 -22.75 -5.31
CA ASN A 751 17.93 -21.76 -5.80
C ASN A 751 17.20 -20.47 -6.23
N HIS A 752 16.14 -20.58 -7.02
CA HIS A 752 15.37 -19.41 -7.45
C HIS A 752 14.81 -18.59 -6.28
N LEU A 753 14.16 -19.24 -5.31
CA LEU A 753 13.58 -18.56 -4.14
C LEU A 753 14.67 -17.92 -3.27
N SER A 754 15.83 -18.57 -3.11
CA SER A 754 16.97 -18.01 -2.36
C SER A 754 17.56 -16.76 -3.02
N ARG A 755 17.66 -16.70 -4.36
CA ARG A 755 18.10 -15.48 -5.09
C ARG A 755 17.11 -14.34 -4.88
N ARG A 756 15.82 -14.65 -4.93
CA ARG A 756 14.76 -13.67 -4.67
C ARG A 756 14.82 -13.13 -3.24
N LEU A 757 15.06 -13.99 -2.24
CA LEU A 757 15.20 -13.57 -0.84
C LEU A 757 16.45 -12.71 -0.60
N ALA A 758 17.59 -13.11 -1.16
CA ALA A 758 18.83 -12.30 -1.08
C ALA A 758 18.63 -10.90 -1.69
N TRP A 759 17.94 -10.84 -2.83
CA TRP A 759 17.59 -9.59 -3.48
C TRP A 759 16.63 -8.73 -2.62
N ILE A 760 15.56 -9.32 -2.06
CA ILE A 760 14.62 -8.62 -1.16
C ILE A 760 15.35 -8.08 0.09
N ASN A 761 16.22 -8.89 0.70
CA ASN A 761 16.98 -8.45 1.88
C ASN A 761 17.91 -7.27 1.59
N ALA A 762 18.46 -7.20 0.38
CA ALA A 762 19.37 -6.15 -0.01
C ALA A 762 18.64 -4.85 -0.44
N THR A 763 17.46 -4.93 -1.09
CA THR A 763 16.70 -3.73 -1.54
C THR A 763 15.66 -3.22 -0.55
N ILE A 764 15.07 -4.11 0.24
CA ILE A 764 13.87 -3.82 1.03
C ILE A 764 14.17 -3.89 2.53
N TYR A 765 14.85 -4.95 2.98
CA TYR A 765 15.20 -5.13 4.40
C TYR A 765 16.64 -4.70 4.74
N SER A 766 17.17 -3.76 3.96
CA SER A 766 18.51 -3.21 4.19
C SER A 766 18.55 -2.34 5.45
N LYS A 767 19.76 -2.12 5.99
CA LYS A 767 19.96 -1.29 7.19
C LYS A 767 19.52 0.17 6.96
N GLU A 768 19.76 0.70 5.77
CA GLU A 768 19.32 2.04 5.38
C GLU A 768 17.79 2.15 5.34
N LYS A 769 17.12 1.15 4.76
CA LYS A 769 15.65 1.12 4.69
C LYS A 769 15.02 0.96 6.07
N MET A 770 15.67 0.23 6.96
CA MET A 770 15.29 0.16 8.38
C MET A 770 15.32 1.56 9.03
N PHE A 771 16.35 2.37 8.77
CA PHE A 771 16.43 3.73 9.29
C PHE A 771 15.34 4.66 8.72
N ASP A 772 14.90 4.47 7.47
CA ASP A 772 13.77 5.23 6.92
C ASP A 772 12.45 4.92 7.64
N ILE A 773 12.16 3.64 7.92
CA ILE A 773 10.97 3.24 8.68
C ILE A 773 11.08 3.73 10.14
N TYR A 774 12.28 3.70 10.71
CA TYR A 774 12.53 4.26 12.03
C TYR A 774 12.31 5.77 12.09
N TRP A 775 12.77 6.50 11.07
CA TRP A 775 12.54 7.92 10.94
C TRP A 775 11.04 8.23 10.82
N LEU A 776 10.29 7.47 10.01
CA LEU A 776 8.84 7.60 9.88
C LEU A 776 8.11 7.36 11.22
N LEU A 777 8.55 6.36 11.98
CA LEU A 777 8.04 6.09 13.34
C LEU A 777 8.26 7.31 14.24
N ARG A 778 9.46 7.90 14.24
CA ARG A 778 9.75 9.10 15.04
C ARG A 778 8.90 10.31 14.65
N VAL A 779 8.71 10.53 13.35
CA VAL A 779 7.82 11.59 12.84
C VAL A 779 6.41 11.41 13.40
N CYS A 780 5.88 10.18 13.37
CA CYS A 780 4.54 9.91 13.90
C CYS A 780 4.46 10.12 15.41
N ILE A 781 5.44 9.62 16.18
CA ILE A 781 5.49 9.82 17.64
C ILE A 781 5.47 11.31 17.96
N ARG A 782 6.38 12.10 17.39
CA ARG A 782 6.42 13.55 17.67
C ARG A 782 5.16 14.28 17.24
N THR A 783 4.58 13.88 16.10
CA THR A 783 3.29 14.44 15.66
C THR A 783 2.20 14.20 16.70
N ILE A 784 2.15 13.00 17.28
CA ILE A 784 1.22 12.65 18.37
C ILE A 784 1.53 13.45 19.63
N GLU A 785 2.80 13.61 20.01
CA GLU A 785 3.24 14.40 21.18
C GLU A 785 2.79 15.86 21.06
N HIS A 786 3.04 16.49 19.92
CA HIS A 786 2.61 17.86 19.64
C HIS A 786 1.08 17.99 19.61
N ALA A 787 0.38 17.01 19.03
CA ALA A 787 -1.09 17.03 19.01
C ALA A 787 -1.70 16.84 20.39
N ASP A 788 -1.17 15.96 21.24
CA ASP A 788 -1.65 15.73 22.61
C ASP A 788 -1.51 16.99 23.48
N ASN A 789 -0.42 17.74 23.30
CA ASN A 789 -0.19 19.01 23.99
C ASN A 789 -1.29 20.06 23.72
N THR A 790 -2.03 19.96 22.61
CA THR A 790 -3.15 20.88 22.30
C THR A 790 -4.44 20.62 23.11
N GLY A 791 -4.45 19.54 23.91
CA GLY A 791 -5.57 19.16 24.77
C GLY A 791 -6.78 18.69 23.95
N SER A 792 -7.94 19.33 24.13
CA SER A 792 -9.18 18.94 23.42
C SER A 792 -9.07 18.91 21.88
N LEU A 793 -8.15 19.68 21.28
CA LEU A 793 -7.92 19.64 19.84
C LEU A 793 -7.23 18.35 19.36
N PHE A 794 -6.64 17.56 20.27
CA PHE A 794 -6.09 16.24 19.96
C PHE A 794 -7.12 15.32 19.30
N ALA A 795 -8.41 15.51 19.60
CA ALA A 795 -9.52 14.77 18.99
C ALA A 795 -9.57 14.88 17.45
N PHE A 796 -9.03 15.96 16.86
CA PHE A 796 -8.96 16.15 15.41
C PHE A 796 -7.85 15.37 14.72
N THR A 797 -6.91 14.77 15.46
CA THR A 797 -5.80 13.99 14.91
C THR A 797 -6.33 12.80 14.11
N PRO A 798 -5.85 12.58 12.87
CA PRO A 798 -6.24 11.39 12.10
C PRO A 798 -5.80 10.09 12.77
N GLU A 799 -6.70 9.13 12.87
CA GLU A 799 -6.44 7.85 13.56
C GLU A 799 -5.26 7.09 12.94
N PHE A 800 -5.04 7.25 11.63
CA PHE A 800 -3.98 6.56 10.92
C PHE A 800 -2.57 6.91 11.44
N TYR A 801 -2.35 8.06 12.10
CA TYR A 801 -1.05 8.35 12.69
C TYR A 801 -0.67 7.37 13.79
N LEU A 802 -1.63 6.97 14.64
CA LEU A 802 -1.42 5.90 15.63
C LEU A 802 -1.19 4.56 14.94
N SER A 803 -2.01 4.24 13.93
CA SER A 803 -1.87 3.00 13.17
C SER A 803 -0.50 2.89 12.50
N VAL A 804 0.00 3.95 11.86
CA VAL A 804 1.31 3.98 11.20
C VAL A 804 2.43 3.85 12.21
N ALA A 805 2.33 4.51 13.36
CA ALA A 805 3.34 4.39 14.41
C ALA A 805 3.40 2.94 14.94
N MET A 806 2.26 2.30 15.19
CA MET A 806 2.18 0.89 15.59
C MET A 806 2.72 -0.06 14.51
N ASN A 807 2.30 0.14 13.26
CA ASN A 807 2.65 -0.70 12.13
C ASN A 807 4.14 -0.57 11.77
N SER A 808 4.71 0.63 11.87
CA SER A 808 6.14 0.87 11.67
C SER A 808 6.97 0.20 12.76
N TYR A 809 6.54 0.28 14.02
CA TYR A 809 7.18 -0.46 15.12
C TYR A 809 7.11 -1.97 14.91
N SER A 810 5.93 -2.51 14.53
CA SER A 810 5.76 -3.92 14.20
C SER A 810 6.67 -4.36 13.05
N ALA A 811 6.78 -3.55 12.01
CA ALA A 811 7.65 -3.82 10.87
C ALA A 811 9.14 -3.86 11.28
N LEU A 812 9.61 -2.87 12.05
CA LEU A 812 10.99 -2.82 12.57
C LEU A 812 11.34 -4.06 13.38
N LYS A 813 10.37 -4.59 14.13
CA LYS A 813 10.55 -5.75 14.99
C LYS A 813 10.48 -7.09 14.26
N ASN A 814 9.54 -7.23 13.33
CA ASN A 814 9.15 -8.53 12.78
C ASN A 814 9.66 -8.77 11.36
N TYR A 815 9.94 -7.72 10.59
CA TYR A 815 10.25 -7.85 9.15
C TYR A 815 11.75 -7.75 8.84
N PHE A 816 12.51 -7.01 9.63
CA PHE A 816 13.96 -6.90 9.45
C PHE A 816 14.67 -8.08 10.13
N SER A 817 15.65 -8.65 9.42
CA SER A 817 16.39 -9.85 9.88
C SER A 817 17.17 -9.62 11.18
N SER A 818 17.56 -10.70 11.86
CA SER A 818 18.39 -10.63 13.08
C SER A 818 19.76 -9.97 12.89
N ALA A 819 20.23 -9.81 11.64
CA ALA A 819 21.45 -9.05 11.32
C ALA A 819 21.24 -7.53 11.40
N ASN A 820 19.99 -7.05 11.27
CA ASN A 820 19.56 -5.67 11.42
C ASN A 820 18.58 -5.59 12.60
N SER A 821 19.11 -5.73 13.82
CA SER A 821 18.30 -5.76 15.04
C SER A 821 17.82 -4.36 15.45
N MET A 822 16.64 -4.30 16.08
CA MET A 822 16.13 -3.08 16.74
C MET A 822 17.11 -2.53 17.81
N GLU A 823 18.03 -3.37 18.31
CA GLU A 823 19.09 -2.96 19.26
C GLU A 823 20.10 -1.97 18.66
N ASP A 824 20.22 -1.89 17.33
CA ASP A 824 21.09 -0.94 16.62
C ASP A 824 20.46 0.47 16.48
N LEU A 825 19.19 0.67 16.86
CA LEU A 825 18.49 1.93 16.67
C LEU A 825 18.75 2.91 17.84
N PRO A 826 18.99 4.21 17.56
CA PRO A 826 19.30 5.19 18.60
C PRO A 826 18.04 5.68 19.31
N GLY A 827 17.98 5.54 20.64
CA GLY A 827 16.94 6.14 21.51
C GLY A 827 15.98 5.14 22.17
N ASP A 828 15.35 5.54 23.27
CA ASP A 828 14.45 4.69 24.09
C ASP A 828 13.00 4.78 23.55
N ILE A 829 12.78 4.31 22.31
CA ILE A 829 11.51 4.35 21.54
C ILE A 829 10.31 3.88 22.38
N PHE A 830 10.59 2.90 23.24
CA PHE A 830 9.64 2.24 24.12
C PHE A 830 9.03 3.16 25.19
N ASN A 831 9.81 4.08 25.78
CA ASN A 831 9.29 5.01 26.79
C ASN A 831 8.39 6.07 26.14
N GLN A 832 8.72 6.53 24.93
CA GLN A 832 7.94 7.55 24.20
C GLN A 832 6.59 7.01 23.72
N PHE A 833 6.54 5.77 23.23
CA PHE A 833 5.31 5.17 22.72
C PHE A 833 4.29 4.79 23.82
N GLY A 834 4.77 4.43 25.01
CA GLY A 834 3.91 3.96 26.11
C GLY A 834 2.93 5.01 26.64
N HIS A 835 3.27 6.30 26.57
CA HIS A 835 2.46 7.37 27.16
C HIS A 835 1.13 7.65 26.44
N TYR A 836 0.98 7.31 25.16
CA TYR A 836 -0.12 7.79 24.30
C TYR A 836 -1.18 6.73 23.95
N MET A 837 -1.20 5.61 24.68
CA MET A 837 -2.05 4.45 24.39
C MET A 837 -3.48 4.60 24.98
N LYS A 838 -4.30 5.55 24.50
CA LYS A 838 -5.72 5.68 24.93
C LYS A 838 -6.73 5.15 23.89
N ASP A 839 -7.54 4.20 24.36
CA ASP A 839 -8.80 3.64 23.83
C ASP A 839 -8.83 2.89 22.49
N SER A 840 -8.23 3.36 21.39
CA SER A 840 -8.13 2.58 20.13
C SER A 840 -6.98 1.56 20.14
N LEU A 841 -6.09 1.61 21.14
CA LEU A 841 -4.85 0.85 21.23
C LEU A 841 -4.94 -0.49 21.98
N MET A 842 -6.14 -0.98 22.27
CA MET A 842 -6.30 -2.27 22.97
C MET A 842 -5.68 -3.45 22.21
N GLN A 843 -5.76 -3.43 20.89
CA GLN A 843 -5.12 -4.43 20.02
C GLN A 843 -3.59 -4.26 19.93
N ALA A 844 -3.11 -3.02 20.11
CA ALA A 844 -1.69 -2.71 20.23
C ALA A 844 -1.13 -3.23 21.56
N LEU A 845 -1.72 -2.79 22.68
CA LEU A 845 -1.37 -3.19 24.05
C LEU A 845 -1.30 -4.70 24.18
N ALA A 846 -2.30 -5.39 23.64
CA ALA A 846 -2.35 -6.85 23.49
C ALA A 846 -1.05 -7.42 22.91
N SER A 847 -0.52 -6.84 21.83
CA SER A 847 0.75 -7.25 21.21
C SER A 847 1.99 -6.84 22.02
N TYR A 848 1.98 -5.68 22.69
CA TYR A 848 3.11 -5.20 23.52
C TYR A 848 3.27 -6.00 24.82
N VAL A 849 2.19 -6.39 25.50
CA VAL A 849 2.29 -7.16 26.76
C VAL A 849 2.78 -8.60 26.53
N CYS A 850 2.89 -9.05 25.27
CA CYS A 850 3.35 -10.39 24.96
C CYS A 850 4.86 -10.58 25.08
N TYR A 851 5.68 -9.51 24.98
CA TYR A 851 7.14 -9.62 24.96
C TYR A 851 7.81 -8.92 26.15
N PRO A 852 8.94 -9.43 26.68
CA PRO A 852 9.60 -8.87 27.86
C PRO A 852 10.04 -7.41 27.73
N GLN A 853 10.59 -7.02 26.57
CA GLN A 853 11.10 -5.65 26.35
C GLN A 853 9.97 -4.61 26.28
N SER A 854 8.90 -4.93 25.55
CA SER A 854 7.72 -4.08 25.45
C SER A 854 6.92 -4.02 26.75
N LEU A 855 6.86 -5.13 27.50
CA LEU A 855 6.22 -5.14 28.82
C LEU A 855 6.96 -4.23 29.81
N ARG A 856 8.30 -4.26 29.82
CA ARG A 856 9.11 -3.34 30.62
C ARG A 856 8.85 -1.87 30.28
N ALA A 857 8.53 -1.57 29.02
CA ALA A 857 8.15 -0.23 28.59
C ALA A 857 6.84 0.22 29.23
N VAL A 858 5.82 -0.65 29.19
CA VAL A 858 4.53 -0.40 29.85
C VAL A 858 4.72 -0.24 31.37
N GLU A 859 5.64 -1.00 31.97
CA GLU A 859 5.98 -0.88 33.39
C GLU A 859 6.68 0.44 33.75
N ARG A 860 7.33 1.13 32.80
CA ARG A 860 8.02 2.42 33.01
C ARG A 860 7.11 3.64 32.86
N ILE A 861 5.89 3.47 32.34
CA ILE A 861 4.86 4.52 32.28
C ILE A 861 4.60 5.06 33.69
N SER A 862 4.18 6.34 33.80
CA SER A 862 3.85 6.93 35.10
C SER A 862 2.78 6.12 35.85
N GLU A 863 2.84 6.14 37.18
CA GLU A 863 1.92 5.36 38.02
C GLU A 863 0.46 5.75 37.77
N ASP A 864 0.15 7.04 37.69
CA ASP A 864 -1.20 7.54 37.42
C ASP A 864 -1.78 6.97 36.12
N GLN A 865 -0.96 6.91 35.06
CA GLN A 865 -1.37 6.39 33.75
C GLN A 865 -1.53 4.86 33.77
N ARG A 866 -0.63 4.13 34.46
CA ARG A 866 -0.77 2.67 34.63
C ARG A 866 -2.03 2.31 35.42
N VAL A 867 -2.33 3.06 36.47
CA VAL A 867 -3.55 2.87 37.28
C VAL A 867 -4.79 3.20 36.46
N ALA A 868 -4.79 4.29 35.67
CA ALA A 868 -5.90 4.62 34.78
C ALA A 868 -6.14 3.54 33.70
N MET A 869 -5.06 3.03 33.10
CA MET A 869 -5.12 1.90 32.16
C MET A 869 -5.76 0.67 32.81
N MET A 870 -5.32 0.31 34.02
CA MET A 870 -5.87 -0.83 34.76
C MET A 870 -7.34 -0.62 35.13
N LYS A 871 -7.77 0.58 35.53
CA LYS A 871 -9.18 0.91 35.76
C LYS A 871 -10.02 0.70 34.50
N ASN A 872 -9.53 1.13 33.34
CA ASN A 872 -10.22 0.90 32.07
C ASN A 872 -10.31 -0.59 31.75
N LEU A 873 -9.23 -1.38 31.96
CA LEU A 873 -9.24 -2.84 31.73
C LEU A 873 -10.25 -3.59 32.61
N LEU A 874 -10.55 -3.07 33.80
CA LEU A 874 -11.50 -3.65 34.77
C LEU A 874 -12.93 -3.09 34.65
N ALA A 875 -13.22 -2.27 33.65
CA ALA A 875 -14.56 -1.72 33.46
C ALA A 875 -15.60 -2.82 33.10
N PRO A 876 -16.90 -2.65 33.46
CA PRO A 876 -17.98 -3.58 33.13
C PRO A 876 -18.17 -3.78 31.61
N TYR A 877 -18.67 -4.94 31.20
CA TYR A 877 -18.71 -5.33 29.78
C TYR A 877 -19.85 -4.74 28.95
N GLU A 878 -20.84 -4.07 29.57
CA GLU A 878 -22.07 -3.63 28.91
C GLU A 878 -21.87 -2.60 27.79
N GLN A 879 -20.70 -1.96 27.70
CA GLN A 879 -20.39 -0.93 26.68
C GLN A 879 -19.04 -1.14 25.96
N ARG A 880 -18.45 -2.35 26.01
CA ARG A 880 -17.07 -2.56 25.51
C ARG A 880 -16.79 -3.96 24.93
N PRO A 881 -15.92 -4.07 23.90
CA PRO A 881 -15.35 -5.36 23.48
C PRO A 881 -14.52 -6.02 24.60
N TRP A 882 -15.09 -7.01 25.29
CA TRP A 882 -14.49 -7.67 26.46
C TRP A 882 -13.40 -8.71 26.13
N ALA A 883 -13.35 -9.22 24.90
CA ALA A 883 -12.40 -10.27 24.53
C ALA A 883 -10.94 -9.77 24.57
N GLN A 884 -10.70 -8.55 24.08
CA GLN A 884 -9.36 -7.95 24.01
C GLN A 884 -8.82 -7.55 25.38
N THR A 885 -9.66 -6.98 26.26
CA THR A 885 -9.30 -6.63 27.63
C THR A 885 -8.87 -7.86 28.43
N ASN A 886 -9.66 -8.93 28.34
CA ASN A 886 -9.37 -10.18 29.03
C ASN A 886 -8.11 -10.85 28.49
N TRP A 887 -7.85 -10.72 27.18
CA TRP A 887 -6.61 -11.23 26.60
C TRP A 887 -5.38 -10.54 27.17
N ILE A 888 -5.40 -9.20 27.32
CA ILE A 888 -4.31 -8.45 27.97
C ILE A 888 -4.12 -8.91 29.42
N LEU A 889 -5.20 -9.00 30.21
CA LEU A 889 -5.13 -9.43 31.60
C LEU A 889 -4.49 -10.82 31.76
N VAL A 890 -4.89 -11.79 30.93
CA VAL A 890 -4.30 -13.14 30.94
C VAL A 890 -2.83 -13.12 30.51
N ARG A 891 -2.43 -12.20 29.61
CA ARG A 891 -1.02 -12.03 29.22
C ARG A 891 -0.17 -11.47 30.34
N LEU A 892 -0.67 -10.48 31.08
CA LEU A 892 -0.01 -9.94 32.28
C LEU A 892 0.18 -11.01 33.36
N TRP A 893 -0.70 -12.03 33.39
CA TRP A 893 -0.66 -13.19 34.30
C TRP A 893 0.06 -14.42 33.72
N ARG A 894 0.55 -14.38 32.48
CA ARG A 894 1.08 -15.57 31.80
C ARG A 894 2.36 -16.06 32.46
N GLY A 895 2.32 -17.28 33.00
CA GLY A 895 3.40 -17.87 33.81
C GLY A 895 3.04 -17.98 35.30
N CYS A 896 1.94 -17.36 35.73
CA CYS A 896 1.40 -17.44 37.08
C CYS A 896 0.15 -18.35 37.12
N GLY A 897 -0.24 -18.81 38.30
CA GLY A 897 -1.38 -19.71 38.50
C GLY A 897 -1.01 -21.21 38.47
N PHE A 898 -2.00 -22.05 38.73
CA PHE A 898 -1.83 -23.49 38.95
C PHE A 898 -1.52 -24.22 37.63
N GLY A 899 -0.39 -24.93 37.52
CA GLY A 899 -0.08 -25.71 36.32
C GLY A 899 0.21 -24.92 35.02
N TYR A 900 0.49 -23.61 35.11
CA TYR A 900 0.70 -22.71 33.96
C TYR A 900 2.11 -22.09 33.92
N ARG A 901 3.13 -22.76 34.47
CA ARG A 901 4.51 -22.26 34.58
C ARG A 901 5.37 -22.47 33.31
N TYR A 902 4.83 -23.13 32.29
CA TYR A 902 5.61 -23.66 31.16
C TYR A 902 5.23 -23.04 29.81
N THR A 903 6.20 -23.03 28.90
CA THR A 903 6.19 -22.32 27.60
C THR A 903 5.17 -22.83 26.59
N ARG A 904 4.85 -24.13 26.63
CA ARG A 904 4.00 -24.82 25.64
C ARG A 904 2.92 -25.61 26.35
N LEU A 905 1.66 -25.44 25.99
CA LEU A 905 0.58 -26.24 26.56
C LEU A 905 0.67 -27.70 26.05
N PRO A 906 0.37 -28.71 26.89
CA PRO A 906 0.54 -30.14 26.54
C PRO A 906 -0.23 -30.59 25.28
N HIS A 907 -1.33 -29.90 24.93
CA HIS A 907 -2.18 -30.26 23.79
C HIS A 907 -1.68 -29.71 22.44
N LEU A 908 -0.71 -28.79 22.44
CA LEU A 908 -0.16 -28.15 21.24
C LEU A 908 1.13 -28.83 20.73
N LEU A 909 1.41 -30.09 21.14
CA LEU A 909 2.68 -30.79 20.92
C LEU A 909 3.06 -31.11 19.46
N LYS A 910 2.29 -30.64 18.45
CA LYS A 910 2.62 -30.82 17.03
C LYS A 910 2.43 -29.52 16.26
N THR A 911 3.37 -28.60 16.39
CA THR A 911 3.44 -27.39 15.56
C THR A 911 4.84 -27.18 15.02
N LYS A 912 4.90 -26.63 13.82
CA LYS A 912 6.12 -26.42 13.03
C LYS A 912 7.01 -25.36 13.71
N PRO A 913 8.33 -25.33 13.46
CA PRO A 913 9.23 -24.30 13.99
C PRO A 913 8.81 -22.86 13.63
N GLU A 914 8.07 -22.69 12.54
CA GLU A 914 7.49 -21.43 12.03
C GLU A 914 6.54 -20.74 13.03
N ASP A 915 5.94 -21.50 13.95
CA ASP A 915 4.98 -20.96 14.93
C ASP A 915 5.66 -20.25 16.12
N ALA A 916 7.00 -20.25 16.23
CA ALA A 916 7.73 -19.66 17.37
C ALA A 916 7.49 -18.14 17.54
N ASN A 917 7.16 -17.43 16.45
CA ASN A 917 6.88 -16.00 16.45
C ASN A 917 5.43 -15.65 16.83
N LEU A 918 4.52 -16.65 16.94
CA LEU A 918 3.17 -16.39 17.43
C LEU A 918 3.22 -15.93 18.90
N PRO A 919 2.44 -14.89 19.28
CA PRO A 919 2.35 -14.43 20.67
C PRO A 919 2.01 -15.56 21.66
N SER A 920 1.28 -16.59 21.24
CA SER A 920 0.91 -17.79 22.03
C SER A 920 2.06 -18.74 22.35
N LEU A 921 3.22 -18.64 21.71
CA LEU A 921 4.36 -19.57 21.87
C LEU A 921 5.60 -18.97 22.53
N GLN A 922 5.57 -17.67 22.85
CA GLN A 922 6.65 -16.99 23.58
C GLN A 922 6.82 -17.48 25.02
N LYS A 923 8.02 -17.29 25.60
CA LYS A 923 8.26 -17.58 27.03
C LYS A 923 7.34 -16.75 27.93
N PRO A 924 6.81 -17.34 29.02
CA PRO A 924 6.01 -16.59 29.99
C PRO A 924 6.77 -15.36 30.52
N CYS A 925 6.14 -14.19 30.50
CA CYS A 925 6.69 -12.93 31.01
C CYS A 925 5.59 -12.17 31.79
N PRO A 926 5.30 -12.57 33.03
CA PRO A 926 4.27 -11.91 33.83
C PRO A 926 4.73 -10.53 34.30
N SER A 927 3.80 -9.57 34.40
CA SER A 927 4.06 -8.26 35.04
C SER A 927 3.50 -8.25 36.46
N HIS A 928 4.36 -8.50 37.44
CA HIS A 928 3.95 -8.43 38.85
C HIS A 928 3.57 -7.01 39.30
N LEU A 929 4.07 -5.99 38.61
CA LEU A 929 3.77 -4.59 38.90
C LEU A 929 2.33 -4.23 38.52
N LEU A 930 1.91 -4.55 37.29
CA LEU A 930 0.54 -4.31 36.84
C LEU A 930 -0.47 -5.22 37.56
N GLN A 931 -0.06 -6.45 37.93
CA GLN A 931 -0.85 -7.33 38.80
C GLN A 931 -1.11 -6.71 40.19
N ARG A 932 -0.13 -6.02 40.80
CA ARG A 932 -0.33 -5.31 42.08
C ARG A 932 -1.31 -4.14 41.93
N HIS A 933 -1.17 -3.33 40.89
CA HIS A 933 -2.15 -2.26 40.61
C HIS A 933 -3.56 -2.80 40.42
N MET A 934 -3.72 -3.94 39.72
CA MET A 934 -5.01 -4.64 39.62
C MET A 934 -5.55 -5.02 41.00
N ALA A 935 -4.72 -5.63 41.84
CA ALA A 935 -5.11 -6.10 43.16
C ALA A 935 -5.50 -4.95 44.10
N GLU A 936 -4.75 -3.85 44.07
CA GLU A 936 -5.03 -2.64 44.85
C GLU A 936 -6.36 -2.00 44.44
N LEU A 937 -6.62 -1.86 43.14
CA LEU A 937 -7.87 -1.30 42.62
C LEU A 937 -9.09 -2.12 43.05
N LEU A 938 -9.02 -3.45 42.92
CA LEU A 938 -10.10 -4.35 43.32
C LEU A 938 -10.30 -4.42 44.84
N ARG A 939 -9.26 -4.15 45.64
CA ARG A 939 -9.38 -4.05 47.09
C ARG A 939 -10.03 -2.75 47.53
N GLN A 940 -9.64 -1.63 46.91
CA GLN A 940 -10.09 -0.29 47.26
C GLN A 940 -11.52 0.00 46.78
N ASP A 941 -11.83 -0.29 45.52
CA ASP A 941 -13.13 0.00 44.90
C ASP A 941 -14.02 -1.25 44.90
N LYS A 942 -14.81 -1.40 45.97
CA LYS A 942 -15.65 -2.58 46.21
C LYS A 942 -16.78 -2.72 45.17
N GLU A 943 -17.33 -1.61 44.68
CA GLU A 943 -18.43 -1.63 43.70
C GLU A 943 -17.93 -1.97 42.31
N MET A 944 -16.82 -1.35 41.86
CA MET A 944 -16.18 -1.66 40.59
C MET A 944 -15.77 -3.14 40.53
N GLY A 945 -15.11 -3.64 41.58
CA GLY A 945 -14.69 -5.04 41.62
C GLY A 945 -15.86 -6.03 41.55
N ALA A 946 -16.98 -5.73 42.23
CA ALA A 946 -18.18 -6.55 42.18
C ALA A 946 -18.85 -6.50 40.79
N SER A 947 -18.91 -5.33 40.16
CA SER A 947 -19.51 -5.15 38.82
C SER A 947 -18.69 -5.84 37.72
N PHE A 948 -17.36 -5.70 37.77
CA PHE A 948 -16.43 -6.42 36.90
C PHE A 948 -16.60 -7.93 37.02
N LEU A 949 -16.58 -8.48 38.24
CA LEU A 949 -16.72 -9.92 38.46
C LEU A 949 -18.09 -10.45 38.08
N ASN A 950 -19.16 -9.69 38.33
CA ASN A 950 -20.48 -10.05 37.84
C ASN A 950 -20.51 -10.12 36.31
N SER A 951 -19.83 -9.20 35.62
CA SER A 951 -19.72 -9.23 34.16
C SER A 951 -18.96 -10.47 33.67
N VAL A 952 -17.83 -10.82 34.30
CA VAL A 952 -17.04 -12.03 33.98
C VAL A 952 -17.86 -13.30 34.22
N LEU A 953 -18.50 -13.43 35.38
CA LEU A 953 -19.33 -14.58 35.74
C LEU A 953 -20.57 -14.70 34.84
N ASN A 954 -21.20 -13.59 34.44
CA ASN A 954 -22.32 -13.58 33.50
C ASN A 954 -21.90 -14.12 32.13
N GLN A 955 -20.81 -13.59 31.57
CA GLN A 955 -20.32 -14.03 30.25
C GLN A 955 -19.91 -15.49 30.25
N LEU A 956 -19.28 -15.96 31.33
CA LEU A 956 -18.85 -17.35 31.44
C LEU A 956 -20.06 -18.29 31.64
N ASN A 957 -21.08 -17.91 32.40
CA ASN A 957 -22.33 -18.69 32.51
C ASN A 957 -23.09 -18.76 31.18
N TRP A 958 -23.22 -17.64 30.46
CA TRP A 958 -23.81 -17.61 29.12
C TRP A 958 -23.04 -18.53 28.17
N ALA A 959 -21.72 -18.41 28.20
CA ALA A 959 -20.82 -19.21 27.40
C ALA A 959 -21.03 -20.72 27.62
N PHE A 960 -21.01 -21.21 28.86
CA PHE A 960 -21.23 -22.64 29.13
C PHE A 960 -22.66 -23.13 28.92
N SER A 961 -23.64 -22.23 28.79
CA SER A 961 -25.03 -22.58 28.46
C SER A 961 -25.23 -22.83 26.96
N GLU A 962 -24.50 -22.11 26.10
CA GLU A 962 -24.55 -22.21 24.62
C GLU A 962 -23.52 -23.23 24.06
N PHE A 963 -23.37 -24.37 24.72
CA PHE A 963 -22.27 -25.32 24.53
C PHE A 963 -22.04 -25.80 23.07
N ILE A 964 -23.06 -25.78 22.20
CA ILE A 964 -22.96 -26.19 20.79
C ILE A 964 -22.53 -25.04 19.86
N GLY A 965 -22.99 -23.80 20.09
CA GLY A 965 -22.64 -22.66 19.22
C GLY A 965 -21.20 -22.17 19.43
N MET A 966 -20.65 -22.44 20.60
CA MET A 966 -19.48 -21.74 21.09
C MET A 966 -18.17 -22.54 21.00
N ILE A 967 -18.23 -23.81 20.60
CA ILE A 967 -17.05 -24.57 20.23
C ILE A 967 -16.31 -23.89 19.05
N GLN A 968 -17.01 -23.08 18.24
CA GLN A 968 -16.40 -22.23 17.21
C GLN A 968 -15.70 -20.96 17.75
N GLU A 969 -15.90 -20.56 19.01
CA GLU A 969 -15.27 -19.36 19.60
C GLU A 969 -14.37 -19.73 20.80
N VAL A 970 -13.05 -19.64 20.62
CA VAL A 970 -11.96 -19.98 21.57
C VAL A 970 -11.93 -19.11 22.86
N LYS A 971 -13.03 -18.45 23.24
CA LYS A 971 -13.11 -17.37 24.25
C LYS A 971 -13.21 -17.87 25.70
N ASN A 972 -13.64 -19.11 25.95
CA ASN A 972 -13.90 -19.63 27.31
C ASN A 972 -12.68 -19.71 28.23
N LYS A 973 -11.54 -20.12 27.66
CA LYS A 973 -10.30 -20.32 28.43
C LYS A 973 -9.79 -19.01 29.03
N ILE A 974 -9.98 -17.92 28.29
CA ILE A 974 -9.52 -16.59 28.70
C ILE A 974 -10.31 -16.14 29.94
N LEU A 975 -11.63 -16.31 29.95
CA LEU A 975 -12.48 -15.93 31.08
C LEU A 975 -12.17 -16.75 32.35
N LEU A 976 -11.98 -18.07 32.23
CA LEU A 976 -11.59 -18.91 33.38
C LEU A 976 -10.24 -18.50 33.97
N ARG A 977 -9.28 -18.13 33.10
CA ARG A 977 -7.96 -17.65 33.53
C ARG A 977 -7.99 -16.26 34.16
N VAL A 978 -8.89 -15.38 33.72
CA VAL A 978 -9.15 -14.10 34.40
C VAL A 978 -9.72 -14.35 35.80
N LEU A 979 -10.68 -15.27 35.95
CA LEU A 979 -11.22 -15.64 37.27
C LEU A 979 -10.14 -16.22 38.19
N GLU A 980 -9.32 -17.15 37.70
CA GLU A 980 -8.20 -17.71 38.47
C GLU A 980 -7.21 -16.64 38.91
N MET A 981 -6.84 -15.74 38.00
CA MET A 981 -5.99 -14.59 38.32
C MET A 981 -6.61 -13.71 39.41
N THR A 982 -7.88 -13.33 39.27
CA THR A 982 -8.55 -12.46 40.27
C THR A 982 -8.64 -13.13 41.63
N VAL A 983 -9.02 -14.41 41.69
CA VAL A 983 -9.09 -15.19 42.94
C VAL A 983 -7.71 -15.31 43.60
N THR A 984 -6.66 -15.54 42.79
CA THR A 984 -5.28 -15.68 43.31
C THR A 984 -4.73 -14.35 43.83
N LEU A 985 -5.04 -13.23 43.17
CA LEU A 985 -4.53 -11.91 43.54
C LEU A 985 -5.33 -11.26 44.69
N VAL A 986 -6.64 -11.48 44.73
CA VAL A 986 -7.60 -10.79 45.62
C VAL A 986 -8.68 -11.78 46.10
N SER A 987 -8.27 -12.82 46.84
CA SER A 987 -9.22 -13.79 47.40
C SER A 987 -10.20 -13.14 48.39
N GLU A 988 -9.83 -12.02 49.01
CA GLU A 988 -10.66 -11.28 49.96
C GLU A 988 -11.98 -10.80 49.34
N ILE A 989 -12.06 -10.60 48.01
CA ILE A 989 -13.30 -10.22 47.34
C ILE A 989 -14.41 -11.28 47.52
N PHE A 990 -14.04 -12.55 47.64
CA PHE A 990 -14.95 -13.68 47.79
C PHE A 990 -15.11 -14.14 49.24
N LEU A 991 -14.11 -13.85 50.08
CA LEU A 991 -13.99 -14.43 51.43
C LEU A 991 -14.14 -13.40 52.56
N ASP A 992 -14.11 -12.10 52.25
CA ASP A 992 -14.40 -11.05 53.22
C ASP A 992 -15.92 -10.93 53.42
N TRP A 993 -16.46 -11.68 54.38
CA TRP A 993 -17.89 -11.66 54.74
C TRP A 993 -18.40 -10.30 55.22
N SER A 994 -17.51 -9.32 55.48
CA SER A 994 -17.93 -7.93 55.71
C SER A 994 -18.42 -7.23 54.44
N ARG A 995 -18.13 -7.78 53.26
CA ARG A 995 -18.59 -7.27 51.96
C ARG A 995 -19.96 -7.85 51.63
N PRO A 996 -20.98 -7.00 51.34
CA PRO A 996 -22.32 -7.48 50.99
C PRO A 996 -22.36 -8.40 49.75
N SER A 997 -21.41 -8.23 48.83
CA SER A 997 -21.32 -8.99 47.58
C SER A 997 -20.53 -10.29 47.70
N ALA A 998 -19.74 -10.51 48.76
CA ALA A 998 -18.80 -11.64 48.84
C ALA A 998 -19.52 -13.00 48.83
N GLU A 999 -20.51 -13.19 49.71
CA GLU A 999 -21.28 -14.45 49.77
C GLU A 999 -21.94 -14.77 48.43
N LEU A 1000 -22.53 -13.75 47.80
CA LEU A 1000 -23.22 -13.88 46.53
C LEU A 1000 -22.24 -14.26 45.41
N LEU A 1001 -21.14 -13.53 45.28
CA LEU A 1001 -20.10 -13.81 44.27
C LEU A 1001 -19.53 -15.22 44.45
N LEU A 1002 -19.31 -15.64 45.71
CA LEU A 1002 -18.82 -16.97 46.04
C LEU A 1002 -19.82 -18.07 45.68
N ARG A 1003 -21.12 -17.88 45.97
CA ARG A 1003 -22.19 -18.81 45.56
C ARG A 1003 -22.26 -18.96 44.04
N ARG A 1004 -22.19 -17.85 43.30
CA ARG A 1004 -22.19 -17.86 41.83
C ARG A 1004 -20.94 -18.52 41.25
N LEU A 1005 -19.78 -18.28 41.86
CA LEU A 1005 -18.53 -18.93 41.48
C LEU A 1005 -18.60 -20.44 41.73
N ALA A 1006 -19.09 -20.87 42.90
CA ALA A 1006 -19.25 -22.29 43.23
C ALA A 1006 -20.19 -23.02 42.25
N GLN A 1007 -21.37 -22.44 41.99
CA GLN A 1007 -22.32 -22.94 40.98
C GLN A 1007 -21.66 -23.16 39.63
N LEU A 1008 -20.91 -22.15 39.17
CA LEU A 1008 -20.22 -22.19 37.90
C LEU A 1008 -19.13 -23.27 37.86
N LEU A 1009 -18.27 -23.35 38.88
CA LEU A 1009 -17.20 -24.35 38.94
C LEU A 1009 -17.76 -25.78 38.93
N ASN A 1010 -18.81 -26.04 39.71
CA ASN A 1010 -19.49 -27.35 39.74
C ASN A 1010 -20.10 -27.69 38.38
N GLN A 1011 -20.76 -26.73 37.74
CA GLN A 1011 -21.33 -26.89 36.41
C GLN A 1011 -20.27 -27.17 35.33
N VAL A 1012 -19.12 -26.50 35.39
CA VAL A 1012 -18.00 -26.73 34.45
C VAL A 1012 -17.39 -28.11 34.70
N LEU A 1013 -17.12 -28.47 35.96
CA LEU A 1013 -16.60 -29.78 36.33
C LEU A 1013 -17.50 -30.88 35.80
N ASN A 1014 -18.78 -30.88 36.16
CA ASN A 1014 -19.70 -31.94 35.73
C ASN A 1014 -19.84 -32.03 34.21
N ARG A 1015 -19.79 -30.91 33.47
CA ARG A 1015 -19.87 -30.93 32.00
C ARG A 1015 -18.60 -31.45 31.33
N VAL A 1016 -17.43 -31.22 31.92
CA VAL A 1016 -16.14 -31.59 31.33
C VAL A 1016 -15.68 -32.97 31.79
N THR A 1017 -16.02 -33.39 33.01
CA THR A 1017 -15.65 -34.68 33.59
C THR A 1017 -16.74 -35.76 33.47
N ALA A 1018 -17.92 -35.45 32.92
CA ALA A 1018 -18.97 -36.46 32.73
C ALA A 1018 -18.56 -37.55 31.73
N GLU A 1019 -18.72 -38.81 32.10
CA GLU A 1019 -18.44 -39.95 31.23
C GLU A 1019 -19.31 -39.93 29.95
N ARG A 1020 -18.69 -40.13 28.79
CA ARG A 1020 -19.35 -40.27 27.47
C ARG A 1020 -20.13 -39.03 27.00
N ASN A 1021 -19.72 -37.85 27.46
CA ASN A 1021 -20.34 -36.58 27.08
C ASN A 1021 -19.96 -36.12 25.65
N LEU A 1022 -20.55 -35.00 25.20
CA LEU A 1022 -20.32 -34.42 23.88
C LEU A 1022 -18.94 -33.73 23.78
N PHE A 1023 -18.39 -33.26 24.91
CA PHE A 1023 -17.06 -32.65 24.99
C PHE A 1023 -15.96 -33.65 24.63
N ASP A 1024 -15.99 -34.83 25.25
CA ASP A 1024 -15.08 -35.94 24.98
C ASP A 1024 -15.08 -36.33 23.50
N ARG A 1025 -16.26 -36.34 22.86
CA ARG A 1025 -16.36 -36.63 21.42
C ARG A 1025 -15.72 -35.54 20.58
N VAL A 1026 -15.97 -34.26 20.88
CA VAL A 1026 -15.42 -33.13 20.13
C VAL A 1026 -13.89 -33.09 20.21
N VAL A 1027 -13.32 -33.23 21.41
CA VAL A 1027 -11.87 -33.25 21.62
C VAL A 1027 -11.22 -34.42 20.86
N ASN A 1028 -11.86 -35.59 20.85
CA ASN A 1028 -11.36 -36.77 20.14
C ASN A 1028 -11.51 -36.69 18.61
N LEU A 1029 -12.44 -35.89 18.07
CA LEU A 1029 -12.70 -35.77 16.63
C LEU A 1029 -11.70 -34.88 15.86
N ARG A 1030 -10.86 -34.09 16.55
CA ARG A 1030 -9.83 -33.20 15.95
C ARG A 1030 -10.32 -32.41 14.71
N LEU A 1031 -11.45 -31.71 14.85
CA LEU A 1031 -12.00 -30.91 13.76
C LEU A 1031 -11.14 -29.66 13.50
N PRO A 1032 -10.94 -29.24 12.23
CA PRO A 1032 -10.24 -28.01 11.88
C PRO A 1032 -10.89 -26.80 12.58
N GLY A 1033 -10.08 -25.94 13.22
CA GLY A 1033 -10.55 -24.81 14.02
C GLY A 1033 -10.82 -25.12 15.49
N LEU A 1034 -10.87 -26.39 15.90
CA LEU A 1034 -11.07 -26.84 17.29
C LEU A 1034 -9.82 -27.40 17.95
N GLU A 1035 -8.67 -27.33 17.27
CA GLU A 1035 -7.39 -27.89 17.71
C GLU A 1035 -6.92 -27.35 19.05
N SER A 1036 -7.39 -26.15 19.43
CA SER A 1036 -7.07 -25.59 20.73
C SER A 1036 -7.94 -26.18 21.85
N VAL A 1037 -9.17 -26.67 21.61
CA VAL A 1037 -10.11 -27.08 22.67
C VAL A 1037 -9.69 -28.43 23.27
N ASP A 1038 -9.30 -28.44 24.55
CA ASP A 1038 -8.80 -29.62 25.27
C ASP A 1038 -9.25 -29.56 26.75
N HIS A 1039 -9.27 -30.71 27.43
CA HIS A 1039 -9.55 -30.86 28.86
C HIS A 1039 -8.57 -30.07 29.74
N TYR A 1040 -7.27 -30.10 29.41
CA TYR A 1040 -6.22 -29.48 30.22
C TYR A 1040 -6.47 -28.01 30.57
N PRO A 1041 -6.66 -27.08 29.60
CA PRO A 1041 -6.76 -25.66 29.90
C PRO A 1041 -7.97 -25.26 30.74
N ILE A 1042 -9.04 -26.06 30.73
CA ILE A 1042 -10.27 -25.82 31.49
C ILE A 1042 -10.12 -26.37 32.91
N LEU A 1043 -9.80 -27.68 33.03
CA LEU A 1043 -9.75 -28.36 34.33
C LEU A 1043 -8.62 -27.85 35.22
N VAL A 1044 -7.47 -27.48 34.63
CA VAL A 1044 -6.33 -26.93 35.39
C VAL A 1044 -6.67 -25.54 35.98
N ALA A 1045 -7.36 -24.69 35.23
CA ALA A 1045 -7.77 -23.36 35.73
C ALA A 1045 -8.81 -23.49 36.86
N VAL A 1046 -9.80 -24.37 36.70
CA VAL A 1046 -10.79 -24.69 37.73
C VAL A 1046 -10.13 -25.24 38.99
N THR A 1047 -9.15 -26.15 38.83
CA THR A 1047 -8.38 -26.69 39.95
C THR A 1047 -7.62 -25.58 40.69
N GLY A 1048 -6.99 -24.66 39.96
CA GLY A 1048 -6.30 -23.51 40.55
C GLY A 1048 -7.21 -22.61 41.39
N ILE A 1049 -8.43 -22.33 40.89
CA ILE A 1049 -9.43 -21.55 41.63
C ILE A 1049 -9.82 -22.27 42.93
N LEU A 1050 -10.13 -23.58 42.86
CA LEU A 1050 -10.53 -24.37 44.02
C LEU A 1050 -9.43 -24.47 45.06
N VAL A 1051 -8.19 -24.73 44.64
CA VAL A 1051 -7.02 -24.79 45.54
C VAL A 1051 -6.82 -23.45 46.23
N CYS A 1052 -6.92 -22.34 45.51
CA CYS A 1052 -6.71 -21.00 46.09
C CYS A 1052 -7.77 -20.68 47.16
N ILE A 1053 -9.04 -20.96 46.88
CA ILE A 1053 -10.16 -20.66 47.80
C ILE A 1053 -10.16 -21.61 49.01
N LEU A 1054 -9.88 -22.89 48.81
CA LEU A 1054 -10.02 -23.92 49.84
C LEU A 1054 -8.75 -24.20 50.62
N MET A 1055 -7.57 -24.12 50.00
CA MET A 1055 -6.30 -24.50 50.64
C MET A 1055 -5.48 -23.29 51.07
N ASP A 1056 -5.47 -22.23 50.26
CA ASP A 1056 -4.65 -21.04 50.49
C ASP A 1056 -5.38 -19.92 51.27
N SER A 1057 -6.68 -20.05 51.56
CA SER A 1057 -7.52 -19.05 52.27
C SER A 1057 -8.54 -19.66 53.25
N GLU A 1058 -9.61 -18.94 53.65
CA GLU A 1058 -10.59 -19.35 54.68
C GLU A 1058 -11.41 -20.60 54.27
N ARG A 1059 -10.99 -21.77 54.78
CA ARG A 1059 -11.38 -23.09 54.24
C ARG A 1059 -12.84 -23.48 54.45
N ARG A 1060 -13.40 -23.21 55.64
CA ARG A 1060 -14.72 -23.73 56.04
C ARG A 1060 -15.89 -22.98 55.41
N GLY A 1061 -15.84 -21.65 55.37
CA GLY A 1061 -16.90 -20.83 54.78
C GLY A 1061 -17.10 -21.13 53.30
N ALA A 1062 -16.00 -21.24 52.55
CA ALA A 1062 -16.05 -21.57 51.14
C ALA A 1062 -16.44 -23.03 50.85
N ALA A 1063 -15.96 -23.99 51.66
CA ALA A 1063 -16.38 -25.38 51.54
C ALA A 1063 -17.88 -25.55 51.78
N ALA A 1064 -18.44 -24.88 52.79
CA ALA A 1064 -19.88 -24.91 53.05
C ALA A 1064 -20.70 -24.38 51.86
N VAL A 1065 -20.28 -23.28 51.24
CA VAL A 1065 -20.95 -22.74 50.04
C VAL A 1065 -20.84 -23.71 48.86
N LEU A 1066 -19.66 -24.30 48.62
CA LEU A 1066 -19.42 -25.25 47.53
C LEU A 1066 -20.24 -26.54 47.70
N LEU A 1067 -20.30 -27.08 48.91
CA LEU A 1067 -21.04 -28.30 49.25
C LEU A 1067 -22.56 -28.09 49.28
N SER A 1068 -23.02 -26.86 49.56
CA SER A 1068 -24.46 -26.52 49.54
C SER A 1068 -25.06 -26.46 48.13
N ASP A 1069 -24.22 -26.42 47.10
CA ASP A 1069 -24.67 -26.35 45.73
C ASP A 1069 -25.17 -27.73 45.23
N PRO A 1070 -26.40 -27.82 44.68
CA PRO A 1070 -26.96 -29.10 44.23
C PRO A 1070 -26.19 -29.78 43.10
N CYS A 1071 -25.39 -29.02 42.33
CA CYS A 1071 -24.55 -29.59 41.28
C CYS A 1071 -23.21 -30.11 41.82
N PHE A 1072 -22.92 -30.00 43.12
CA PHE A 1072 -21.67 -30.52 43.65
C PHE A 1072 -21.60 -32.05 43.53
N GLN A 1073 -20.56 -32.55 42.87
CA GLN A 1073 -20.28 -33.98 42.78
C GLN A 1073 -18.83 -34.24 43.16
N LEU A 1074 -18.61 -34.97 44.26
CA LEU A 1074 -17.27 -35.30 44.74
C LEU A 1074 -16.48 -36.13 43.70
N HIS A 1075 -17.19 -36.95 42.92
CA HIS A 1075 -16.60 -37.77 41.86
C HIS A 1075 -15.91 -36.93 40.77
N SER A 1076 -16.46 -35.76 40.42
CA SER A 1076 -15.86 -34.86 39.42
C SER A 1076 -14.48 -34.34 39.85
N ILE A 1077 -14.24 -34.22 41.17
CA ILE A 1077 -12.94 -33.84 41.72
C ILE A 1077 -12.00 -35.06 41.78
N GLN A 1078 -12.50 -36.24 42.12
CA GLN A 1078 -11.72 -37.50 42.08
C GLN A 1078 -11.20 -37.80 40.65
N HIS A 1079 -12.01 -37.50 39.63
CA HIS A 1079 -11.64 -37.64 38.22
C HIS A 1079 -10.42 -36.78 37.85
N LEU A 1080 -10.17 -35.63 38.50
CA LEU A 1080 -8.98 -34.80 38.22
C LEU A 1080 -7.67 -35.54 38.54
N LEU A 1081 -7.68 -36.43 39.53
CA LEU A 1081 -6.53 -37.26 39.91
C LEU A 1081 -6.51 -38.60 39.16
N GLY A 1082 -7.54 -38.94 38.39
CA GLY A 1082 -7.69 -40.23 37.73
C GLY A 1082 -8.11 -41.37 38.68
N ALA A 1083 -8.66 -41.04 39.85
CA ALA A 1083 -9.19 -42.03 40.78
C ALA A 1083 -10.65 -42.33 40.41
N GLY A 1084 -10.89 -43.42 39.64
CA GLY A 1084 -12.23 -43.74 39.15
C GLY A 1084 -12.46 -45.16 38.64
N GLU A 1085 -11.49 -45.86 38.03
CA GLU A 1085 -11.75 -47.22 37.53
C GLU A 1085 -10.63 -48.22 37.86
N SER A 1086 -11.05 -49.31 38.50
CA SER A 1086 -10.36 -50.59 38.53
C SER A 1086 -10.22 -51.14 37.11
N ASP A 1087 -9.00 -51.57 36.77
CA ASP A 1087 -8.60 -52.31 35.57
C ASP A 1087 -9.74 -53.08 34.86
N VAL A 1088 -10.34 -52.48 33.82
CA VAL A 1088 -11.07 -53.22 32.79
C VAL A 1088 -10.27 -53.09 31.49
N ALA A 1089 -9.47 -54.11 31.21
CA ALA A 1089 -8.69 -54.24 29.99
C ALA A 1089 -9.63 -54.25 28.77
N GLY A 1090 -9.53 -53.24 27.88
CA GLY A 1090 -10.23 -53.32 26.60
C GLY A 1090 -10.37 -52.07 25.72
N ALA A 1091 -10.01 -50.86 26.14
CA ALA A 1091 -10.08 -49.69 25.25
C ALA A 1091 -8.92 -48.71 25.47
N ASP A 1092 -8.16 -48.44 24.41
CA ASP A 1092 -7.19 -47.35 24.28
C ASP A 1092 -7.87 -45.97 24.39
N ARG A 1093 -8.37 -45.59 25.57
CA ARG A 1093 -8.87 -44.24 25.86
C ARG A 1093 -8.05 -43.61 26.97
N LYS A 1094 -7.23 -42.62 26.59
CA LYS A 1094 -6.49 -41.78 27.54
C LYS A 1094 -7.46 -40.83 28.24
N HIS A 1095 -7.91 -41.18 29.45
CA HIS A 1095 -8.65 -40.26 30.32
C HIS A 1095 -7.74 -39.16 30.88
N PHE A 1096 -8.31 -37.97 31.13
CA PHE A 1096 -7.58 -36.84 31.72
C PHE A 1096 -7.22 -37.13 33.19
N SER A 1097 -5.94 -36.97 33.55
CA SER A 1097 -5.46 -37.00 34.94
C SER A 1097 -4.32 -35.99 35.09
N LEU A 1098 -4.33 -35.21 36.18
CA LEU A 1098 -3.25 -34.29 36.51
C LEU A 1098 -1.90 -35.00 36.68
N HIS A 1099 -1.90 -36.26 37.13
CA HIS A 1099 -0.68 -37.07 37.28
C HIS A 1099 -0.02 -37.44 35.95
N ALA A 1100 -0.77 -37.38 34.82
CA ALA A 1100 -0.22 -37.61 33.49
C ALA A 1100 0.66 -36.43 32.99
N TYR A 1101 0.58 -35.26 33.63
CA TYR A 1101 1.26 -34.03 33.22
C TYR A 1101 2.41 -33.65 34.17
N LYS A 1102 3.34 -34.58 34.41
CA LYS A 1102 4.47 -34.41 35.35
C LYS A 1102 5.41 -33.26 35.01
N ASP A 1103 5.50 -32.88 33.74
CA ASP A 1103 6.29 -31.75 33.27
C ASP A 1103 5.61 -30.40 33.50
N TYR A 1104 4.34 -30.40 33.94
CA TYR A 1104 3.50 -29.20 34.02
C TYR A 1104 2.87 -28.93 35.39
N ILE A 1105 2.63 -29.98 36.17
CA ILE A 1105 2.08 -29.91 37.53
C ILE A 1105 3.20 -30.26 38.50
N SER A 1106 3.54 -29.35 39.42
CA SER A 1106 4.58 -29.62 40.42
C SER A 1106 4.11 -30.68 41.43
N ALA A 1107 5.06 -31.37 42.08
CA ALA A 1107 4.73 -32.33 43.13
C ALA A 1107 3.94 -31.67 44.29
N GLU A 1108 4.28 -30.43 44.62
CA GLU A 1108 3.56 -29.62 45.62
C GLU A 1108 2.12 -29.31 45.19
N GLU A 1109 1.91 -28.95 43.92
CA GLU A 1109 0.58 -28.67 43.36
C GLU A 1109 -0.30 -29.93 43.39
N ALA A 1110 0.24 -31.08 42.96
CA ALA A 1110 -0.48 -32.35 43.01
C ALA A 1110 -0.83 -32.74 44.46
N GLN A 1111 0.08 -32.50 45.41
CA GLN A 1111 -0.17 -32.77 46.82
C GLN A 1111 -1.29 -31.87 47.39
N LYS A 1112 -1.32 -30.58 47.02
CA LYS A 1112 -2.40 -29.67 47.44
C LYS A 1112 -3.77 -30.12 46.94
N VAL A 1113 -3.85 -30.65 45.71
CA VAL A 1113 -5.12 -31.20 45.18
C VAL A 1113 -5.54 -32.45 45.96
N GLY A 1114 -4.60 -33.31 46.34
CA GLY A 1114 -4.88 -34.45 47.23
C GLY A 1114 -5.44 -34.01 48.58
N GLN A 1115 -4.78 -33.04 49.24
CA GLN A 1115 -5.24 -32.48 50.51
C GLN A 1115 -6.63 -31.82 50.41
N MET A 1116 -6.89 -31.14 49.29
CA MET A 1116 -8.18 -30.52 49.00
C MET A 1116 -9.28 -31.59 48.86
N LEU A 1117 -9.00 -32.69 48.18
CA LEU A 1117 -9.93 -33.81 48.03
C LEU A 1117 -10.23 -34.48 49.38
N ASP A 1118 -9.21 -34.73 50.20
CA ASP A 1118 -9.37 -35.30 51.54
C ASP A 1118 -10.25 -34.40 52.41
N PHE A 1119 -9.96 -33.10 52.42
CA PHE A 1119 -10.73 -32.10 53.15
C PHE A 1119 -12.20 -32.03 52.71
N LEU A 1120 -12.46 -31.95 51.40
CA LEU A 1120 -13.84 -31.93 50.87
C LEU A 1120 -14.58 -33.25 51.14
N THR A 1121 -13.87 -34.38 51.15
CA THR A 1121 -14.46 -35.68 51.49
C THR A 1121 -14.92 -35.71 52.94
N ASP A 1122 -14.12 -35.17 53.86
CA ASP A 1122 -14.46 -35.13 55.28
C ASP A 1122 -15.56 -34.10 55.60
N GLU A 1123 -15.52 -32.92 55.00
CA GLU A 1123 -16.59 -31.92 55.14
C GLU A 1123 -17.90 -32.41 54.49
N SER A 1124 -17.84 -33.13 53.37
CA SER A 1124 -19.02 -33.76 52.75
C SER A 1124 -19.65 -34.82 53.65
N LYS A 1125 -18.84 -35.66 54.32
CA LYS A 1125 -19.33 -36.62 55.32
C LYS A 1125 -19.98 -35.91 56.51
N GLN A 1126 -19.40 -34.81 56.99
CA GLN A 1126 -19.96 -34.01 58.09
C GLN A 1126 -21.27 -33.31 57.68
N ALA A 1127 -21.35 -32.78 56.45
CA ALA A 1127 -22.56 -32.20 55.88
C ALA A 1127 -23.67 -33.25 55.74
N ALA A 1128 -23.35 -34.44 55.24
CA ALA A 1128 -24.29 -35.57 55.14
C ALA A 1128 -24.76 -36.07 56.52
N ALA A 1129 -23.88 -36.07 57.53
CA ALA A 1129 -24.23 -36.44 58.90
C ALA A 1129 -25.12 -35.42 59.62
N SER A 1130 -25.16 -34.17 59.14
CA SER A 1130 -25.97 -33.08 59.71
C SER A 1130 -27.29 -32.83 58.96
N THR A 1131 -27.53 -33.48 57.82
CA THR A 1131 -28.79 -33.38 57.08
C THR A 1131 -29.79 -34.43 57.57
N ALA A 1132 -30.78 -34.00 58.35
CA ALA A 1132 -31.96 -34.83 58.63
C ALA A 1132 -32.83 -34.95 57.37
N PRO A 1133 -33.47 -36.11 57.10
CA PRO A 1133 -34.36 -36.26 55.95
C PRO A 1133 -35.49 -35.24 56.04
N THR A 1134 -35.47 -34.26 55.14
CA THR A 1134 -36.51 -33.23 55.06
C THR A 1134 -37.65 -33.80 54.21
N SER A 1135 -38.88 -33.75 54.72
CA SER A 1135 -40.08 -34.14 53.96
C SER A 1135 -40.15 -33.38 52.63
N GLU A 1136 -40.61 -34.02 51.54
CA GLU A 1136 -40.79 -33.36 50.23
C GLU A 1136 -41.66 -32.10 50.33
N GLU A 1137 -42.58 -32.04 51.30
CA GLU A 1137 -43.46 -30.88 51.55
C GLU A 1137 -42.73 -29.67 52.17
N ASP A 1138 -41.54 -29.87 52.72
CA ASP A 1138 -40.73 -28.82 53.36
C ASP A 1138 -39.66 -28.24 52.43
N LEU A 1139 -39.56 -28.76 51.21
CA LEU A 1139 -38.59 -28.31 50.21
C LEU A 1139 -39.06 -27.03 49.52
N CYS A 1140 -38.10 -26.18 49.20
CA CYS A 1140 -38.31 -24.95 48.46
C CYS A 1140 -38.87 -25.27 47.07
N PRO A 1141 -40.04 -24.72 46.70
CA PRO A 1141 -40.68 -25.00 45.41
C PRO A 1141 -39.92 -24.44 44.19
N ILE A 1142 -38.86 -23.65 44.40
CA ILE A 1142 -38.03 -23.09 43.32
C ILE A 1142 -36.83 -24.00 43.00
N CYS A 1143 -36.11 -24.47 44.02
CA CYS A 1143 -34.90 -25.27 43.81
C CYS A 1143 -35.07 -26.75 44.15
N TYR A 1144 -36.16 -27.15 44.80
CA TYR A 1144 -36.44 -28.52 45.27
C TYR A 1144 -35.29 -29.16 46.09
N ALA A 1145 -34.35 -28.35 46.58
CA ALA A 1145 -33.11 -28.82 47.19
C ALA A 1145 -32.91 -28.31 48.63
N HIS A 1146 -33.40 -27.11 48.94
CA HIS A 1146 -33.25 -26.49 50.24
C HIS A 1146 -34.60 -26.40 50.95
N SER A 1147 -34.62 -26.47 52.28
CA SER A 1147 -35.84 -26.24 53.05
C SER A 1147 -36.36 -24.80 52.91
N ILE A 1148 -37.68 -24.66 52.98
CA ILE A 1148 -38.33 -23.36 53.01
C ILE A 1148 -37.83 -22.58 54.24
N SER A 1149 -37.26 -21.40 54.02
CA SER A 1149 -36.60 -20.57 55.05
C SER A 1149 -36.90 -19.07 54.94
N ALA A 1150 -37.67 -18.66 53.93
CA ALA A 1150 -38.03 -17.27 53.69
C ALA A 1150 -39.52 -17.13 53.35
N ILE A 1151 -40.14 -16.06 53.82
CA ILE A 1151 -41.51 -15.64 53.49
C ILE A 1151 -41.51 -14.22 52.93
N PHE A 1152 -42.23 -13.98 51.84
CA PHE A 1152 -42.22 -12.69 51.13
C PHE A 1152 -43.36 -11.80 51.61
N LYS A 1153 -43.11 -10.50 51.79
CA LYS A 1153 -44.15 -9.51 52.09
C LYS A 1153 -44.50 -8.68 50.85
N PRO A 1154 -45.80 -8.37 50.63
CA PRO A 1154 -46.96 -8.74 51.45
C PRO A 1154 -47.59 -10.12 51.10
N CYS A 1155 -47.17 -10.75 49.99
CA CYS A 1155 -47.90 -11.88 49.40
C CYS A 1155 -47.79 -13.23 50.15
N SER A 1156 -46.95 -13.33 51.18
CA SER A 1156 -46.75 -14.50 52.05
C SER A 1156 -46.33 -15.80 51.36
N HIS A 1157 -45.91 -15.71 50.09
CA HIS A 1157 -45.28 -16.84 49.40
C HIS A 1157 -43.95 -17.19 50.04
N LYS A 1158 -43.56 -18.46 49.90
CA LYS A 1158 -42.41 -19.02 50.60
C LYS A 1158 -41.39 -19.62 49.62
N SER A 1159 -40.11 -19.48 49.95
CA SER A 1159 -39.00 -20.18 49.29
C SER A 1159 -37.86 -20.39 50.28
N CYS A 1160 -36.74 -20.95 49.85
CA CYS A 1160 -35.49 -20.80 50.59
C CYS A 1160 -34.92 -19.38 50.41
N LYS A 1161 -34.14 -18.91 51.39
CA LYS A 1161 -33.43 -17.61 51.33
C LYS A 1161 -32.56 -17.45 50.08
N ALA A 1162 -31.86 -18.52 49.68
CA ALA A 1162 -30.96 -18.49 48.54
C ALA A 1162 -31.68 -18.12 47.23
N CYS A 1163 -32.83 -18.75 46.95
CA CYS A 1163 -33.61 -18.47 45.74
C CYS A 1163 -34.12 -17.03 45.73
N ILE A 1164 -34.70 -16.54 46.83
CA ILE A 1164 -35.28 -15.20 46.85
C ILE A 1164 -34.22 -14.09 46.77
N ASN A 1165 -33.09 -14.26 47.46
CA ASN A 1165 -32.01 -13.28 47.39
C ASN A 1165 -31.43 -13.18 45.98
N GLN A 1166 -31.28 -14.31 45.27
CA GLN A 1166 -30.82 -14.33 43.88
C GLN A 1166 -31.80 -13.62 42.94
N HIS A 1167 -33.10 -13.77 43.16
CA HIS A 1167 -34.13 -13.16 42.33
C HIS A 1167 -34.24 -11.65 42.53
N LEU A 1168 -34.17 -11.19 43.78
CA LEU A 1168 -34.24 -9.76 44.12
C LEU A 1168 -33.09 -8.93 43.58
N MET A 1169 -32.00 -9.57 43.12
CA MET A 1169 -30.94 -8.88 42.38
C MET A 1169 -31.40 -8.35 41.02
N ASN A 1170 -32.27 -9.09 40.34
CA ASN A 1170 -32.64 -8.81 38.95
C ASN A 1170 -34.10 -8.39 38.81
N ASN A 1171 -34.97 -8.76 39.75
CA ASN A 1171 -36.40 -8.51 39.68
C ASN A 1171 -36.99 -8.37 41.09
N LYS A 1172 -37.76 -7.29 41.30
CA LYS A 1172 -38.36 -6.96 42.60
C LYS A 1172 -39.72 -7.65 42.84
N ASP A 1173 -40.24 -8.39 41.88
CA ASP A 1173 -41.58 -8.99 41.96
C ASP A 1173 -41.55 -10.45 42.43
N CYS A 1174 -42.59 -10.92 43.10
CA CYS A 1174 -42.68 -12.30 43.58
C CYS A 1174 -42.70 -13.34 42.43
N PHE A 1175 -41.96 -14.45 42.59
CA PHE A 1175 -41.96 -15.57 41.63
C PHE A 1175 -43.35 -16.04 41.23
N PHE A 1176 -44.25 -16.14 42.22
CA PHE A 1176 -45.52 -16.83 42.09
C PHE A 1176 -46.65 -15.91 41.66
N CYS A 1177 -46.78 -14.74 42.31
CA CYS A 1177 -47.90 -13.83 42.07
C CYS A 1177 -47.52 -12.51 41.40
N LYS A 1178 -46.22 -12.30 41.10
CA LYS A 1178 -45.70 -11.07 40.51
C LYS A 1178 -45.97 -9.79 41.31
N ALA A 1179 -46.43 -9.89 42.56
CA ALA A 1179 -46.54 -8.74 43.45
C ALA A 1179 -45.16 -8.25 43.88
N THR A 1180 -44.92 -6.94 43.86
CA THR A 1180 -43.65 -6.33 44.29
C THR A 1180 -43.36 -6.67 45.75
N ILE A 1181 -42.17 -7.23 45.99
CA ILE A 1181 -41.72 -7.66 47.31
C ILE A 1181 -41.18 -6.45 48.07
N THR A 1182 -41.82 -6.13 49.20
CA THR A 1182 -41.41 -5.03 50.08
C THR A 1182 -40.48 -5.49 51.20
N GLY A 1183 -40.38 -6.80 51.44
CA GLY A 1183 -39.50 -7.38 52.45
C GLY A 1183 -39.49 -8.91 52.43
N VAL A 1184 -38.42 -9.50 52.94
CA VAL A 1184 -38.25 -10.94 53.10
C VAL A 1184 -37.98 -11.23 54.57
N GLU A 1185 -38.82 -12.07 55.18
CA GLU A 1185 -38.71 -12.47 56.60
C GLU A 1185 -38.30 -13.93 56.73
N ASP A 1186 -37.67 -14.29 57.85
CA ASP A 1186 -37.25 -15.65 58.16
C ASP A 1186 -38.46 -16.52 58.49
N TYR A 1187 -38.58 -17.66 57.79
CA TYR A 1187 -39.61 -18.63 58.07
C TYR A 1187 -39.05 -19.76 58.93
N MET A 1188 -39.55 -19.90 60.16
CA MET A 1188 -39.33 -21.07 61.00
C MET A 1188 -40.61 -21.89 61.06
N LYS A 1189 -40.51 -23.19 60.74
CA LYS A 1189 -41.64 -24.11 60.87
C LYS A 1189 -42.04 -24.19 62.36
N PRO A 1190 -43.31 -23.98 62.73
CA PRO A 1190 -43.73 -24.18 64.10
C PRO A 1190 -43.54 -25.66 64.47
N VAL A 1191 -42.76 -25.92 65.52
CA VAL A 1191 -42.62 -27.25 66.10
C VAL A 1191 -43.96 -27.61 66.72
N GLY A 1192 -44.66 -28.60 66.14
CA GLY A 1192 -45.92 -29.10 66.70
C GLY A 1192 -45.68 -29.70 68.09
N THR A 1193 -46.52 -29.31 69.05
CA THR A 1193 -46.71 -30.00 70.34
C THR A 1193 -47.17 -31.43 70.16
#